data_AF-A0A7Y5Q1H7-F1
#
_entry.id   AF-A0A7Y5Q1H7-F1
#
_cell.length_a   1.000
_cell.length_b   1.000
_cell.length_c   1.000
_cell.angle_alpha   90.00
_cell.angle_beta   90.00
_cell.angle_gamma   90.00
#
_symmetry.space_group_name_H-M   'P 1'
#
loop_
_entity.id
_entity.type
_entity.pdbx_description
1 polymer ?
#
loop_
_entity_poly.entity_id
_entity_poly.type
_entity_poly.pdbx_seq_one_letter_code
_entity_poly.pdbx_strand_id
1 'polypeptide(L)'
;MSLALLVVLLALAVVPLTAQPADLGWLNVREFGASGSAFETTAVLTAGSAAIEVKEVGDFQVGQQVMVSRANVRWAEGRVMGPGNPYGSGKKLEGHAEFRGYDGAAGSWLVLLLEIDGAEPLTFRFSDDLARTWKQTKVPVTFDWQPLSQGVEVRLARQEWQPGHLIGVSARDQLVATIQKIEGTMLTLNVPANQTVTDAVVRHCDSAALQTAVDQAIAQKRNLHFPAGYYRLATGLLVRNAALTLEGVAAEHVVLDLSEGTGGVFALYGGREVTLRNFTLLGHTGAAERAGSFRTSSGFGYWACSLKSCSGVQIFGTERVLCENVHARRMASEAFYSQGPFRQGAKEPEQFTRAITYLRCSVLDCAANAFNNNDAAENTSVLHCRIESAGAGGWHAWEGPSRFIRFQSNYVRNAGPVTIGDMSHRYPHLNELGCGQAIVTDNVFEGTSAAGGIVINHGASQVVVANNLFVNYNGNAIRASAYTVRTSYPSRQVVIRGNLIDLTYDGPDELNRTGIYVSVDGATVSDNQVYVRHGIDPKVEGIRIMEPALNVSVRGNQVSGCGRGLVTGRAGSKVTQVIDSTTFLEDGLPLQWEVSHRYRGWQLLWLSGDQAGQTATIDSFDPDSLQFKLTAPSAMKPGDPFHIFWPGGANWLLRDNTITSCQTPVVLDSYGSPSSVFSGNLLERGAASGVKEAITLAGRFAVEHNRLVGFNEPDCEPIRLGEDKLARDLRAGVRGNEVE
;
A
#
# COMPACT_ATOMS: atom_id res chain seq x y z
N MET A 1 66.87 -37.17 53.95
CA MET A 1 66.43 -37.58 52.60
C MET A 1 64.92 -37.38 52.51
N SER A 2 64.50 -36.54 51.56
CA SER A 2 63.17 -36.31 50.96
C SER A 2 61.95 -36.09 51.88
N LEU A 3 61.22 -34.97 51.84
CA LEU A 3 60.44 -34.25 50.80
C LEU A 3 58.93 -34.52 50.98
N ALA A 4 58.17 -33.50 51.39
CA ALA A 4 56.93 -33.03 50.77
C ALA A 4 56.13 -32.15 51.75
N LEU A 5 56.00 -30.88 51.37
CA LEU A 5 55.29 -29.79 52.04
C LEU A 5 54.09 -29.43 51.16
N LEU A 6 52.87 -29.36 51.71
CA LEU A 6 51.75 -28.71 51.04
C LEU A 6 50.96 -27.88 52.07
N VAL A 7 51.18 -26.57 52.03
CA VAL A 7 50.51 -25.55 52.83
C VAL A 7 49.32 -25.03 52.02
N VAL A 8 48.11 -25.15 52.56
CA VAL A 8 46.88 -24.55 52.02
C VAL A 8 46.85 -23.08 52.45
N LEU A 9 46.91 -22.17 51.47
CA LEU A 9 46.76 -20.73 51.65
C LEU A 9 45.30 -20.34 51.43
N LEU A 10 44.64 -19.82 52.47
CA LEU A 10 43.37 -19.10 52.39
C LEU A 10 43.61 -17.76 51.66
N ALA A 11 43.08 -17.62 50.44
CA ALA A 11 42.99 -16.34 49.75
C ALA A 11 41.59 -15.75 49.97
N LEU A 12 41.52 -14.65 50.72
CA LEU A 12 40.36 -13.76 50.79
C LEU A 12 40.18 -13.11 49.39
N ALA A 13 39.22 -13.63 48.61
CA ALA A 13 38.74 -12.95 47.42
C ALA A 13 37.83 -11.80 47.84
N VAL A 14 38.36 -10.58 47.78
CA VAL A 14 37.56 -9.36 47.76
C VAL A 14 36.76 -9.39 46.46
N VAL A 15 35.47 -9.72 46.56
CA VAL A 15 34.52 -9.55 45.45
C VAL A 15 34.41 -8.05 45.21
N PRO A 16 34.76 -7.53 44.01
CA PRO A 16 34.45 -6.13 43.72
C PRO A 16 32.93 -6.01 43.71
N LEU A 17 32.40 -5.11 44.55
CA LEU A 17 31.04 -4.61 44.38
C LEU A 17 30.93 -4.16 42.92
N THR A 18 30.20 -4.89 42.09
CA THR A 18 29.81 -4.41 40.78
C THR A 18 28.99 -3.16 41.02
N ALA A 19 29.57 -2.01 40.68
CA ALA A 19 28.87 -0.74 40.67
C ALA A 19 27.53 -0.94 39.96
N GLN A 20 26.43 -0.67 40.65
CA GLN A 20 25.16 -0.47 39.98
C GLN A 20 25.43 0.53 38.85
N PRO A 21 25.00 0.26 37.59
CA PRO A 21 25.09 1.27 36.56
C PRO A 21 24.39 2.50 37.13
N ALA A 22 25.13 3.61 37.20
CA ALA A 22 24.57 4.90 37.57
C ALA A 22 23.31 5.08 36.71
N ASP A 23 22.20 5.48 37.35
CA ASP A 23 21.01 5.89 36.63
C ASP A 23 21.40 7.14 35.82
N LEU A 24 21.88 6.93 34.60
CA LEU A 24 22.45 7.99 33.78
C LEU A 24 21.37 9.01 33.38
N GLY A 25 20.09 8.77 33.70
CA GLY A 25 18.97 9.65 33.40
C GLY A 25 18.72 9.80 31.90
N TRP A 26 17.60 10.42 31.55
CA TRP A 26 17.29 10.76 30.16
C TRP A 26 18.01 12.05 29.76
N LEU A 27 18.42 12.16 28.50
CA LEU A 27 18.82 13.45 27.92
C LEU A 27 17.56 14.26 27.61
N ASN A 28 17.67 15.59 27.65
CA ASN A 28 16.56 16.48 27.28
C ASN A 28 16.95 17.33 26.07
N VAL A 29 16.11 17.34 25.03
CA VAL A 29 16.39 18.11 23.80
C VAL A 29 16.61 19.61 24.03
N ARG A 30 16.06 20.17 25.12
CA ARG A 30 16.24 21.58 25.49
C ARG A 30 17.68 21.91 25.89
N GLU A 31 18.41 20.93 26.43
CA GLU A 31 19.84 21.06 26.79
C GLU A 31 20.73 21.24 25.55
N PHE A 32 20.21 20.93 24.37
CA PHE A 32 20.90 21.05 23.08
C PHE A 32 20.42 22.26 22.25
N GLY A 33 19.63 23.16 22.86
CA GLY A 33 19.19 24.40 22.23
C GLY A 33 17.90 24.28 21.41
N ALA A 34 17.16 23.17 21.50
CA ALA A 34 15.87 23.06 20.84
C ALA A 34 14.86 24.05 21.44
N SER A 35 14.30 24.91 20.58
CA SER A 35 13.38 25.99 20.92
C SER A 35 11.99 25.49 21.29
N GLY A 36 11.55 24.38 20.71
CA GLY A 36 10.20 23.82 20.83
C GLY A 36 9.08 24.86 20.86
N SER A 37 9.26 25.97 20.14
CA SER A 37 8.41 27.15 20.20
C SER A 37 7.58 27.27 18.94
N ALA A 38 6.30 27.57 19.14
CA ALA A 38 5.38 27.88 18.05
C ALA A 38 5.53 29.32 17.54
N PHE A 39 6.31 30.18 18.21
CA PHE A 39 6.45 31.60 17.87
C PHE A 39 6.84 31.80 16.41
N GLU A 40 6.21 32.80 15.79
CA GLU A 40 6.53 33.32 14.47
C GLU A 40 6.32 34.83 14.44
N THR A 41 7.06 35.52 13.58
CA THR A 41 6.94 36.97 13.37
C THR A 41 7.11 37.29 11.89
N THR A 42 6.60 38.45 11.46
CA THR A 42 6.94 38.99 10.14
C THR A 42 8.29 39.70 10.18
N ALA A 43 8.95 39.81 9.03
CA ALA A 43 10.23 40.49 8.86
C ALA A 43 10.33 41.23 7.53
N VAL A 44 11.07 42.34 7.55
CA VAL A 44 11.53 43.06 6.37
C VAL A 44 12.94 42.57 6.04
N LEU A 45 13.11 42.14 4.80
CA LEU A 45 14.37 41.63 4.24
C LEU A 45 14.88 42.58 3.17
N THR A 46 16.19 42.70 3.05
CA THR A 46 16.86 43.36 1.93
C THR A 46 17.79 42.38 1.26
N ALA A 47 17.69 42.23 -0.07
CA ALA A 47 18.56 41.35 -0.84
C ALA A 47 20.05 41.69 -0.59
N GLY A 48 20.85 40.67 -0.33
CA GLY A 48 22.26 40.77 0.01
C GLY A 48 22.55 41.09 1.48
N SER A 49 21.53 41.41 2.30
CA SER A 49 21.70 41.68 3.73
C SER A 49 21.52 40.41 4.58
N ALA A 50 22.39 40.25 5.58
CA ALA A 50 22.22 39.27 6.64
C ALA A 50 21.44 39.82 7.84
N ALA A 51 21.29 41.14 7.94
CA ALA A 51 20.45 41.80 8.93
C ALA A 51 19.02 41.88 8.42
N ILE A 52 18.08 41.36 9.22
CA ILE A 52 16.65 41.38 8.96
C ILE A 52 15.95 42.10 10.10
N GLU A 53 14.91 42.88 9.79
CA GLU A 53 14.12 43.58 10.80
C GLU A 53 12.85 42.78 11.08
N VAL A 54 12.73 42.18 12.26
CA VAL A 54 11.51 41.49 12.67
C VAL A 54 10.53 42.45 13.34
N LYS A 55 9.24 42.20 13.18
CA LYS A 55 8.21 42.96 13.91
C LYS A 55 8.36 42.78 15.43
N GLU A 56 8.56 41.55 15.88
CA GLU A 56 8.78 41.20 17.29
C GLU A 56 9.84 40.09 17.39
N VAL A 57 10.79 40.22 18.32
CA VAL A 57 11.82 39.18 18.53
C VAL A 57 11.25 37.93 19.22
N GLY A 58 10.24 38.10 20.07
CA GLY A 58 9.66 36.98 20.83
C GLY A 58 10.70 36.23 21.66
N ASP A 59 10.77 34.92 21.45
CA ASP A 59 11.65 33.99 22.18
C ASP A 59 12.85 33.48 21.36
N PHE A 60 13.20 34.15 20.26
CA PHE A 60 14.43 33.87 19.52
C PHE A 60 15.68 34.13 20.36
N GLN A 61 16.68 33.28 20.22
CA GLN A 61 17.98 33.39 20.89
C GLN A 61 19.15 33.28 19.91
N VAL A 62 20.26 33.94 20.24
CA VAL A 62 21.52 33.79 19.51
C VAL A 62 21.96 32.32 19.55
N GLY A 63 22.38 31.80 18.40
CA GLY A 63 22.76 30.40 18.20
C GLY A 63 21.62 29.50 17.70
N GLN A 64 20.35 29.92 17.83
CA GLN A 64 19.23 29.15 17.29
C GLN A 64 19.16 29.27 15.76
N GLN A 65 18.63 28.22 15.13
CA GLN A 65 18.28 28.27 13.72
C GLN A 65 16.86 28.81 13.52
N VAL A 66 16.66 29.50 12.41
CA VAL A 66 15.37 30.00 11.96
C VAL A 66 15.13 29.62 10.50
N MET A 67 13.86 29.48 10.15
CA MET A 67 13.35 29.43 8.80
C MET A 67 12.72 30.78 8.45
N VAL A 68 13.13 31.37 7.32
CA VAL A 68 12.60 32.64 6.82
C VAL A 68 11.98 32.42 5.45
N SER A 69 10.66 32.64 5.33
CA SER A 69 9.94 32.48 4.06
C SER A 69 10.31 33.59 3.06
N ARG A 70 10.23 33.29 1.76
CA ARG A 70 10.51 34.23 0.66
C ARG A 70 11.89 34.92 0.69
N ALA A 71 12.82 34.41 1.49
CA ALA A 71 14.13 35.03 1.74
C ALA A 71 15.23 34.54 0.80
N ASN A 72 15.08 33.36 0.22
CA ASN A 72 16.13 32.71 -0.57
C ASN A 72 15.54 31.91 -1.74
N VAL A 73 15.30 32.60 -2.85
CA VAL A 73 14.87 31.99 -4.12
C VAL A 73 16.03 31.20 -4.71
N ARG A 74 15.86 29.89 -4.84
CA ARG A 74 16.88 28.97 -5.35
C ARG A 74 16.27 27.72 -5.98
N TRP A 75 17.03 27.12 -6.89
CA TRP A 75 16.83 25.72 -7.28
C TRP A 75 17.44 24.81 -6.22
N ALA A 76 16.67 23.83 -5.75
CA ALA A 76 17.19 22.73 -4.95
C ALA A 76 17.84 21.67 -5.84
N GLU A 77 18.53 20.69 -5.25
CA GLU A 77 19.19 19.63 -6.02
C GLU A 77 18.18 18.88 -6.90
N GLY A 78 18.39 18.96 -8.22
CA GLY A 78 17.64 18.18 -9.20
C GLY A 78 18.31 16.83 -9.51
N ARG A 79 17.56 15.95 -10.16
CA ARG A 79 18.04 14.63 -10.60
C ARG A 79 17.60 14.33 -12.03
N VAL A 80 18.46 13.62 -12.75
CA VAL A 80 18.10 12.94 -13.99
C VAL A 80 18.06 11.44 -13.72
N MET A 81 16.99 10.77 -14.15
CA MET A 81 16.82 9.33 -14.05
C MET A 81 16.89 8.75 -15.45
N GLY A 82 17.58 7.60 -15.58
CA GLY A 82 17.71 6.91 -16.85
C GLY A 82 16.38 6.37 -17.38
N PRO A 83 16.35 5.82 -18.60
CA PRO A 83 15.15 5.28 -19.23
C PRO A 83 14.70 3.95 -18.61
N GLY A 84 15.50 3.36 -17.71
CA GLY A 84 15.14 2.16 -16.95
C GLY A 84 14.21 2.47 -15.78
N ASN A 85 14.32 1.68 -14.71
CA ASN A 85 13.60 1.95 -13.47
C ASN A 85 14.03 3.31 -12.88
N PRO A 86 13.10 4.28 -12.74
CA PRO A 86 13.42 5.62 -12.23
C PRO A 86 13.99 5.62 -10.80
N TYR A 87 13.64 4.62 -9.99
CA TYR A 87 14.10 4.52 -8.60
C TYR A 87 15.54 4.01 -8.45
N GLY A 88 16.11 3.40 -9.50
CA GLY A 88 17.43 2.75 -9.43
C GLY A 88 18.58 3.51 -10.09
N SER A 89 18.33 4.59 -10.83
CA SER A 89 19.29 5.16 -11.79
C SER A 89 19.48 6.68 -11.71
N GLY A 90 19.07 7.31 -10.61
CA GLY A 90 19.16 8.76 -10.44
C GLY A 90 20.61 9.28 -10.37
N LYS A 91 20.94 10.24 -11.23
CA LYS A 91 22.19 11.02 -11.20
C LYS A 91 21.87 12.47 -10.82
N LYS A 92 22.90 13.20 -10.35
CA LYS A 92 22.79 14.67 -10.18
C LYS A 92 22.44 15.32 -11.51
N LEU A 93 21.67 16.41 -11.47
CA LEU A 93 21.20 17.13 -12.67
C LEU A 93 22.32 17.85 -13.44
N GLU A 94 23.41 18.20 -12.76
CA GLU A 94 24.52 18.97 -13.32
C GLU A 94 25.05 18.36 -14.63
N GLY A 95 25.20 19.20 -15.66
CA GLY A 95 25.63 18.78 -16.99
C GLY A 95 24.53 18.16 -17.88
N HIS A 96 23.32 17.94 -17.35
CA HIS A 96 22.22 17.32 -18.11
C HIS A 96 21.10 18.31 -18.46
N ALA A 97 20.73 19.22 -17.55
CA ALA A 97 19.78 20.28 -17.84
C ALA A 97 19.98 21.48 -16.91
N GLU A 98 19.54 22.64 -17.37
CA GLU A 98 19.57 23.91 -16.63
C GLU A 98 18.18 24.51 -16.54
N PHE A 99 17.91 25.19 -15.43
CA PHE A 99 16.63 25.83 -15.17
C PHE A 99 16.86 27.28 -14.72
N ARG A 100 15.97 28.19 -15.15
CA ARG A 100 15.99 29.61 -14.74
C ARG A 100 14.57 30.18 -14.67
N GLY A 101 14.46 31.41 -14.17
CA GLY A 101 13.21 32.17 -14.19
C GLY A 101 12.30 32.01 -12.97
N TYR A 102 12.59 31.07 -12.06
CA TYR A 102 11.89 31.00 -10.78
C TYR A 102 12.26 32.20 -9.89
N ASP A 103 11.26 32.99 -9.51
CA ASP A 103 11.36 34.21 -8.71
C ASP A 103 10.60 34.12 -7.37
N GLY A 104 9.99 32.98 -7.08
CA GLY A 104 9.15 32.76 -5.89
C GLY A 104 7.64 33.01 -6.09
N ALA A 105 7.22 33.63 -7.20
CA ALA A 105 5.79 33.93 -7.44
C ALA A 105 4.94 32.67 -7.63
N ALA A 106 5.56 31.56 -8.06
CA ALA A 106 4.92 30.24 -8.21
C ALA A 106 4.64 29.51 -6.87
N GLY A 107 4.95 30.14 -5.74
CA GLY A 107 4.81 29.59 -4.40
C GLY A 107 6.11 29.00 -3.85
N SER A 108 6.15 28.80 -2.53
CA SER A 108 7.39 28.51 -1.78
C SER A 108 8.05 27.16 -2.06
N TRP A 109 7.36 26.25 -2.76
CA TRP A 109 7.90 24.98 -3.18
C TRP A 109 7.33 24.51 -4.51
N LEU A 110 8.01 24.89 -5.59
CA LEU A 110 7.71 24.42 -6.95
C LEU A 110 8.42 23.08 -7.20
N VAL A 111 7.74 22.15 -7.86
CA VAL A 111 8.35 20.89 -8.32
C VAL A 111 8.02 20.72 -9.81
N LEU A 112 9.05 20.53 -10.62
CA LEU A 112 8.95 20.29 -12.05
C LEU A 112 9.41 18.88 -12.36
N LEU A 113 8.61 18.21 -13.19
CA LEU A 113 8.89 16.89 -13.73
C LEU A 113 8.86 16.98 -15.25
N LEU A 114 9.97 16.62 -15.90
CA LEU A 114 10.05 16.47 -17.34
C LEU A 114 10.32 15.02 -17.68
N GLU A 115 9.78 14.55 -18.79
CA GLU A 115 10.04 13.24 -19.35
C GLU A 115 10.32 13.35 -20.84
N ILE A 116 11.41 12.73 -21.30
CA ILE A 116 11.61 12.49 -22.74
C ILE A 116 10.55 11.49 -23.19
N ASP A 117 9.64 11.91 -24.07
CA ASP A 117 8.47 11.12 -24.49
C ASP A 117 8.49 10.75 -25.98
N GLY A 118 9.57 11.07 -26.70
CA GLY A 118 9.82 10.62 -28.07
C GLY A 118 11.29 10.77 -28.48
N ALA A 119 11.76 9.91 -29.38
CA ALA A 119 13.13 9.90 -29.89
C ALA A 119 13.25 10.53 -31.29
N GLU A 120 12.26 10.32 -32.16
CA GLU A 120 12.24 10.80 -33.54
C GLU A 120 10.82 11.31 -33.90
N PRO A 121 10.56 12.63 -33.80
CA PRO A 121 11.45 13.66 -33.29
C PRO A 121 11.70 13.55 -31.78
N LEU A 122 12.87 14.05 -31.35
CA LEU A 122 13.20 14.14 -29.92
C LEU A 122 12.24 15.13 -29.25
N THR A 123 11.44 14.61 -28.32
CA THR A 123 10.37 15.36 -27.65
C THR A 123 10.34 15.09 -26.16
N PHE A 124 9.79 16.03 -25.41
CA PHE A 124 9.49 15.87 -23.99
C PHE A 124 8.06 16.29 -23.64
N ARG A 125 7.60 15.82 -22.48
CA ARG A 125 6.40 16.30 -21.78
C ARG A 125 6.78 16.79 -20.39
N PHE A 126 5.97 17.64 -19.78
CA PHE A 126 6.24 18.14 -18.43
C PHE A 126 5.01 18.39 -17.57
N SER A 127 5.22 18.36 -16.26
CA SER A 127 4.26 18.64 -15.21
C SER A 127 4.89 19.53 -14.14
N ASP A 128 4.09 20.40 -13.55
CA ASP A 128 4.43 21.27 -12.41
C ASP A 128 3.53 20.98 -11.18
N ASP A 129 2.73 19.91 -11.25
CA ASP A 129 1.72 19.56 -10.25
C ASP A 129 1.84 18.12 -9.76
N LEU A 130 3.07 17.62 -9.74
CA LEU A 130 3.45 16.26 -9.34
C LEU A 130 2.74 15.19 -10.19
N ALA A 131 2.78 15.36 -11.51
CA ALA A 131 2.21 14.44 -12.49
C ALA A 131 0.70 14.19 -12.34
N ARG A 132 -0.04 15.09 -11.67
CA ARG A 132 -1.51 15.04 -11.69
C ARG A 132 -2.03 15.36 -13.08
N THR A 133 -1.37 16.30 -13.76
CA THR A 133 -1.62 16.60 -15.18
C THR A 133 -0.31 16.85 -15.93
N TRP A 134 -0.30 16.50 -17.22
CA TRP A 134 0.74 16.93 -18.15
C TRP A 134 0.33 18.28 -18.74
N LYS A 135 1.17 19.31 -18.59
CA LYS A 135 0.87 20.66 -19.07
C LYS A 135 1.04 20.78 -20.58
N GLN A 136 2.08 20.13 -21.10
CA GLN A 136 2.30 19.95 -22.53
C GLN A 136 2.90 18.57 -22.77
N THR A 137 2.67 18.04 -23.96
CA THR A 137 3.21 16.77 -24.44
C THR A 137 3.82 16.96 -25.82
N LYS A 138 4.76 16.09 -26.20
CA LYS A 138 5.41 16.14 -27.52
C LYS A 138 6.09 17.48 -27.84
N VAL A 139 6.61 18.16 -26.82
CA VAL A 139 7.35 19.42 -26.98
C VAL A 139 8.70 19.11 -27.64
N PRO A 140 9.03 19.67 -28.83
CA PRO A 140 10.31 19.39 -29.49
C PRO A 140 11.49 19.86 -28.64
N VAL A 141 12.53 19.05 -28.51
CA VAL A 141 13.77 19.47 -27.84
C VAL A 141 14.60 20.33 -28.80
N THR A 142 14.83 21.59 -28.45
CA THR A 142 15.61 22.54 -29.27
C THR A 142 17.07 22.66 -28.83
N PHE A 143 17.39 22.19 -27.61
CA PHE A 143 18.68 22.43 -26.92
C PHE A 143 18.99 23.90 -26.60
N ASP A 144 18.01 24.78 -26.77
CA ASP A 144 18.05 26.17 -26.28
C ASP A 144 17.07 26.33 -25.11
N TRP A 145 16.95 27.54 -24.56
CA TRP A 145 15.97 27.86 -23.54
C TRP A 145 14.55 27.69 -24.09
N GLN A 146 13.78 26.82 -23.43
CA GLN A 146 12.40 26.53 -23.76
C GLN A 146 11.50 26.90 -22.57
N PRO A 147 10.42 27.66 -22.79
CA PRO A 147 9.50 28.03 -21.73
C PRO A 147 8.75 26.80 -21.22
N LEU A 148 8.58 26.76 -19.90
CA LEU A 148 7.67 25.87 -19.19
C LEU A 148 6.49 26.70 -18.66
N SER A 149 6.06 26.47 -17.43
CA SER A 149 5.02 27.24 -16.74
C SER A 149 5.64 28.23 -15.74
N GLN A 150 4.82 29.20 -15.30
CA GLN A 150 5.16 30.12 -14.20
C GLN A 150 6.48 30.91 -14.41
N GLY A 151 6.78 31.30 -15.65
CA GLY A 151 8.00 32.06 -15.97
C GLY A 151 9.29 31.23 -15.95
N VAL A 152 9.21 29.92 -15.69
CA VAL A 152 10.36 29.02 -15.71
C VAL A 152 10.71 28.63 -17.15
N GLU A 153 12.01 28.56 -17.43
CA GLU A 153 12.56 28.00 -18.66
C GLU A 153 13.53 26.86 -18.37
N VAL A 154 13.61 25.90 -19.29
CA VAL A 154 14.56 24.78 -19.26
C VAL A 154 15.47 24.81 -20.48
N ARG A 155 16.74 24.44 -20.30
CA ARG A 155 17.65 24.10 -21.40
C ARG A 155 18.21 22.71 -21.19
N LEU A 156 17.89 21.78 -22.10
CA LEU A 156 18.43 20.42 -22.06
C LEU A 156 19.82 20.38 -22.71
N ALA A 157 20.76 19.68 -22.07
CA ALA A 157 22.09 19.46 -22.64
C ALA A 157 22.03 18.56 -23.87
N ARG A 158 23.00 18.73 -24.77
CA ARG A 158 23.20 17.82 -25.90
C ARG A 158 23.78 16.51 -25.39
N GLN A 159 22.96 15.47 -25.38
CA GLN A 159 23.36 14.10 -25.05
C GLN A 159 22.40 13.11 -25.71
N GLU A 160 22.69 11.82 -25.56
CA GLU A 160 21.79 10.76 -26.01
C GLU A 160 20.56 10.66 -25.10
N TRP A 161 19.53 11.40 -25.45
CA TRP A 161 18.23 11.32 -24.81
C TRP A 161 17.42 10.16 -25.39
N GLN A 162 16.82 9.39 -24.49
CA GLN A 162 15.96 8.26 -24.83
C GLN A 162 14.61 8.39 -24.13
N PRO A 163 13.51 7.91 -24.74
CA PRO A 163 12.21 7.87 -24.10
C PRO A 163 12.26 7.25 -22.71
N GLY A 164 11.58 7.88 -21.76
CA GLY A 164 11.57 7.47 -20.35
C GLY A 164 12.70 8.04 -19.51
N HIS A 165 13.65 8.78 -20.08
CA HIS A 165 14.49 9.65 -19.24
C HIS A 165 13.61 10.67 -18.52
N LEU A 166 13.80 10.80 -17.21
CA LEU A 166 13.07 11.73 -16.37
C LEU A 166 14.00 12.77 -15.77
N ILE A 167 13.53 14.00 -15.67
CA ILE A 167 14.18 15.07 -14.92
C ILE A 167 13.22 15.54 -13.84
N GLY A 168 13.64 15.43 -12.58
CA GLY A 168 12.92 15.99 -11.44
C GLY A 168 13.75 17.12 -10.84
N VAL A 169 13.17 18.31 -10.71
CA VAL A 169 13.81 19.45 -10.05
C VAL A 169 12.79 20.16 -9.16
N SER A 170 13.26 20.79 -8.08
CA SER A 170 12.42 21.64 -7.25
C SER A 170 13.06 23.00 -7.02
N ALA A 171 12.22 24.00 -6.80
CA ALA A 171 12.63 25.35 -6.44
C ALA A 171 12.00 25.72 -5.10
N ARG A 172 12.73 26.53 -4.32
CA ARG A 172 12.41 26.90 -2.94
C ARG A 172 12.69 28.38 -2.74
N ASP A 173 11.92 29.03 -1.88
CA ASP A 173 12.13 30.43 -1.49
C ASP A 173 12.55 30.62 -0.01
N GLN A 174 12.70 29.52 0.72
CA GLN A 174 12.95 29.52 2.16
C GLN A 174 14.45 29.58 2.48
N LEU A 175 14.84 30.47 3.39
CA LEU A 175 16.16 30.53 3.99
C LEU A 175 16.16 29.78 5.33
N VAL A 176 17.11 28.87 5.53
CA VAL A 176 17.44 28.30 6.85
C VAL A 176 18.76 28.94 7.28
N ALA A 177 18.78 29.61 8.43
CA ALA A 177 19.95 30.33 8.90
C ALA A 177 20.05 30.31 10.42
N THR A 178 21.24 30.59 10.96
CA THR A 178 21.49 30.72 12.41
C THR A 178 21.53 32.19 12.80
N ILE A 179 20.88 32.54 13.92
CA ILE A 179 20.95 33.87 14.51
C ILE A 179 22.33 34.07 15.14
N GLN A 180 23.09 35.05 14.63
CA GLN A 180 24.40 35.43 15.17
C GLN A 180 24.31 36.56 16.19
N LYS A 181 23.33 37.45 16.03
CA LYS A 181 23.17 38.63 16.87
C LYS A 181 21.71 39.09 16.91
N ILE A 182 21.29 39.65 18.04
CA ILE A 182 19.98 40.28 18.24
C ILE A 182 20.21 41.70 18.79
N GLU A 183 19.68 42.72 18.13
CA GLU A 183 19.77 44.13 18.53
C GLU A 183 18.43 44.84 18.34
N GLY A 184 17.67 45.02 19.44
CA GLY A 184 16.31 45.53 19.33
C GLY A 184 15.45 44.57 18.49
N THR A 185 14.90 45.07 17.38
CA THR A 185 14.14 44.28 16.38
C THR A 185 14.99 43.69 15.26
N MET A 186 16.31 43.92 15.27
CA MET A 186 17.21 43.41 14.24
C MET A 186 17.75 42.03 14.60
N LEU A 187 17.58 41.05 13.71
CA LEU A 187 18.28 39.77 13.76
C LEU A 187 19.38 39.76 12.69
N THR A 188 20.62 39.47 13.08
CA THR A 188 21.70 39.20 12.13
C THR A 188 21.84 37.71 11.95
N LEU A 189 21.61 37.22 10.73
CA LEU A 189 21.71 35.82 10.34
C LEU A 189 23.13 35.49 9.85
N ASN A 190 23.52 34.22 9.87
CA ASN A 190 24.82 33.79 9.32
C ASN A 190 24.86 33.75 7.77
N VAL A 191 23.70 33.83 7.11
CA VAL A 191 23.55 33.79 5.66
C VAL A 191 22.62 34.94 5.23
N PRO A 192 22.99 35.74 4.20
CA PRO A 192 22.14 36.82 3.72
C PRO A 192 20.91 36.31 2.96
N ALA A 193 19.81 37.07 3.01
CA ALA A 193 18.68 36.88 2.12
C ALA A 193 19.08 37.29 0.68
N ASN A 194 18.53 36.63 -0.34
CA ASN A 194 18.71 37.04 -1.73
C ASN A 194 17.50 37.78 -2.32
N GLN A 195 16.46 37.99 -1.51
CA GLN A 195 15.25 38.72 -1.86
C GLN A 195 15.04 39.94 -0.96
N THR A 196 14.36 40.94 -1.52
CA THR A 196 13.82 42.08 -0.77
C THR A 196 12.31 41.88 -0.65
N VAL A 197 11.81 41.71 0.57
CA VAL A 197 10.39 41.48 0.88
C VAL A 197 10.05 42.14 2.21
N THR A 198 8.82 42.64 2.37
CA THR A 198 8.42 43.44 3.55
C THR A 198 7.62 42.64 4.58
N ASP A 199 7.27 41.40 4.25
CA ASP A 199 6.33 40.58 4.99
C ASP A 199 6.78 39.09 5.05
N ALA A 200 8.09 38.82 4.95
CA ALA A 200 8.61 37.48 5.18
C ALA A 200 8.22 36.96 6.57
N VAL A 201 8.05 35.65 6.74
CA VAL A 201 7.76 35.06 8.05
C VAL A 201 9.00 34.37 8.57
N VAL A 202 9.38 34.70 9.81
CA VAL A 202 10.49 34.09 10.54
C VAL A 202 9.92 33.15 11.59
N ARG A 203 10.42 31.92 11.61
CA ARG A 203 10.04 30.86 12.55
C ARG A 203 11.27 30.17 13.08
N HIS A 204 11.16 29.53 14.23
CA HIS A 204 12.21 28.63 14.73
C HIS A 204 12.46 27.46 13.76
N CYS A 205 13.68 26.93 13.80
CA CYS A 205 14.07 25.69 13.16
C CYS A 205 14.89 24.87 14.16
N ASP A 206 14.40 23.69 14.54
CA ASP A 206 14.98 22.84 15.58
C ASP A 206 15.81 21.69 15.02
N SER A 207 15.87 21.50 13.70
CA SER A 207 16.55 20.38 13.05
C SER A 207 17.96 20.12 13.58
N ALA A 208 18.84 21.13 13.60
CA ALA A 208 20.23 20.93 14.04
C ALA A 208 20.34 20.62 15.55
N ALA A 209 19.57 21.31 16.39
CA ALA A 209 19.57 21.11 17.83
C ALA A 209 19.07 19.71 18.20
N LEU A 210 17.96 19.28 17.58
CA LEU A 210 17.39 17.95 17.78
C LEU A 210 18.31 16.85 17.26
N GLN A 211 18.93 17.02 16.07
CA GLN A 211 19.88 16.03 15.57
C GLN A 211 21.08 15.90 16.51
N THR A 212 21.60 17.01 17.03
CA THR A 212 22.69 16.99 18.02
C THR A 212 22.30 16.20 19.27
N ALA A 213 21.07 16.40 19.77
CA ALA A 213 20.56 15.65 20.91
C ALA A 213 20.44 14.14 20.62
N VAL A 214 19.98 13.76 19.42
CA VAL A 214 19.90 12.38 18.95
C VAL A 214 21.29 11.74 18.86
N ASP A 215 22.24 12.43 18.23
CA ASP A 215 23.61 11.94 18.08
C ASP A 215 24.26 11.72 19.46
N GLN A 216 24.02 12.63 20.40
CA GLN A 216 24.51 12.50 21.77
C GLN A 216 23.83 11.35 22.53
N ALA A 217 22.53 11.15 22.35
CA ALA A 217 21.80 10.03 22.93
C ALA A 217 22.34 8.68 22.44
N ILE A 218 22.63 8.58 21.13
CA ILE A 218 23.25 7.39 20.53
C ILE A 218 24.66 7.17 21.11
N ALA A 219 25.50 8.21 21.13
CA ALA A 219 26.87 8.12 21.61
C ALA A 219 26.93 7.71 23.10
N GLN A 220 26.02 8.22 23.92
CA GLN A 220 25.95 7.92 25.35
C GLN A 220 25.12 6.67 25.68
N LYS A 221 24.43 6.08 24.69
CA LYS A 221 23.46 4.98 24.88
C LYS A 221 22.39 5.32 25.91
N ARG A 222 21.83 6.53 25.81
CA ARG A 222 20.78 7.06 26.70
C ARG A 222 19.51 7.34 25.92
N ASN A 223 18.38 7.31 26.61
CA ASN A 223 17.10 7.72 26.05
C ASN A 223 17.02 9.25 25.95
N LEU A 224 16.16 9.73 25.05
CA LEU A 224 16.00 11.16 24.75
C LEU A 224 14.55 11.60 25.00
N HIS A 225 14.41 12.61 25.85
CA HIS A 225 13.13 13.20 26.22
C HIS A 225 12.86 14.50 25.45
N PHE A 226 11.63 14.61 24.95
CA PHE A 226 11.07 15.81 24.32
C PHE A 226 10.00 16.40 25.25
N PRO A 227 10.27 17.55 25.90
CA PRO A 227 9.25 18.29 26.61
C PRO A 227 8.13 18.77 25.69
N ALA A 228 7.04 19.28 26.27
CA ALA A 228 6.01 19.96 25.51
C ALA A 228 6.62 21.06 24.61
N GLY A 229 6.17 21.12 23.36
CA GLY A 229 6.70 22.06 22.40
C GLY A 229 6.28 21.77 20.97
N TYR A 230 6.42 22.80 20.14
CA TYR A 230 6.23 22.76 18.70
C TYR A 230 7.61 22.86 18.05
N TYR A 231 8.12 21.75 17.52
CA TYR A 231 9.47 21.66 17.00
C TYR A 231 9.45 21.64 15.47
N ARG A 232 10.05 22.65 14.85
CA ARG A 232 10.01 22.81 13.40
C ARG A 232 11.25 22.25 12.72
N LEU A 233 11.07 21.57 11.59
CA LEU A 233 12.10 20.81 10.93
C LEU A 233 12.27 21.29 9.47
N ALA A 234 13.48 21.70 9.12
CA ALA A 234 13.90 21.85 7.72
C ALA A 234 14.25 20.47 7.10
N THR A 235 14.77 19.57 7.93
CA THR A 235 15.04 18.16 7.61
C THR A 235 14.68 17.28 8.80
N GLY A 236 14.30 16.04 8.52
CA GLY A 236 14.00 15.03 9.54
C GLY A 236 15.21 14.55 10.37
N LEU A 237 14.93 13.74 11.38
CA LEU A 237 15.89 13.24 12.36
C LEU A 237 16.42 11.85 11.98
N LEU A 238 17.74 11.72 11.91
CA LEU A 238 18.43 10.48 11.58
C LEU A 238 18.80 9.72 12.86
N VAL A 239 18.31 8.48 12.99
CA VAL A 239 18.64 7.57 14.09
C VAL A 239 19.36 6.36 13.52
N ARG A 240 20.69 6.31 13.64
CA ARG A 240 21.52 5.26 13.00
C ARG A 240 22.14 4.33 14.03
N ASN A 241 22.11 3.02 13.75
CA ASN A 241 22.79 1.99 14.52
C ASN A 241 22.49 2.05 16.03
N ALA A 242 21.26 2.45 16.38
CA ALA A 242 20.87 2.81 17.74
C ALA A 242 20.12 1.68 18.47
N ALA A 243 20.15 1.76 19.79
CA ALA A 243 19.25 1.04 20.68
C ALA A 243 18.82 1.99 21.82
N LEU A 244 17.71 2.71 21.66
CA LEU A 244 17.26 3.75 22.59
C LEU A 244 15.78 4.11 22.40
N THR A 245 15.22 4.85 23.36
CA THR A 245 13.87 5.43 23.30
C THR A 245 13.93 6.94 23.07
N LEU A 246 13.13 7.43 22.12
CA LEU A 246 12.79 8.84 21.97
C LEU A 246 11.34 9.02 22.41
N GLU A 247 11.09 9.88 23.40
CA GLU A 247 9.76 10.03 24.01
C GLU A 247 9.38 11.48 24.27
N GLY A 248 8.21 11.86 23.72
CA GLY A 248 7.52 13.08 24.08
C GLY A 248 6.77 12.96 25.41
N VAL A 249 6.56 14.10 26.09
CA VAL A 249 5.76 14.13 27.33
C VAL A 249 4.32 13.64 27.10
N ALA A 250 3.75 13.97 25.95
CA ALA A 250 2.44 13.51 25.47
C ALA A 250 2.31 13.84 23.98
N ALA A 251 1.64 12.97 23.21
CA ALA A 251 1.50 13.15 21.76
C ALA A 251 0.74 14.44 21.37
N GLU A 252 -0.19 14.88 22.23
CA GLU A 252 -0.93 16.14 22.05
C GLU A 252 -0.05 17.39 22.25
N HIS A 253 1.04 17.27 23.02
CA HIS A 253 1.85 18.41 23.44
C HIS A 253 3.22 18.47 22.77
N VAL A 254 3.60 17.45 22.00
CA VAL A 254 4.88 17.39 21.28
C VAL A 254 4.60 17.22 19.80
N VAL A 255 4.74 18.32 19.06
CA VAL A 255 4.59 18.35 17.59
C VAL A 255 5.97 18.43 16.95
N LEU A 256 6.26 17.50 16.05
CA LEU A 256 7.38 17.58 15.12
C LEU A 256 6.85 17.95 13.74
N ASP A 257 7.13 19.17 13.32
CA ASP A 257 6.57 19.79 12.12
C ASP A 257 7.59 19.86 10.99
N LEU A 258 7.39 19.04 9.96
CA LEU A 258 8.16 19.00 8.72
C LEU A 258 7.40 19.65 7.55
N SER A 259 6.36 20.45 7.82
CA SER A 259 5.52 21.08 6.79
C SER A 259 6.28 22.01 5.84
N GLU A 260 7.41 22.57 6.28
CA GLU A 260 8.32 23.32 5.41
C GLU A 260 9.59 22.53 5.07
N GLY A 261 9.77 21.32 5.60
CA GLY A 261 10.97 20.51 5.41
C GLY A 261 10.83 19.39 4.38
N THR A 262 11.79 18.46 4.38
CA THR A 262 11.78 17.27 3.51
C THR A 262 12.29 16.02 4.22
N GLY A 263 11.87 14.85 3.74
CA GLY A 263 12.31 13.53 4.22
C GLY A 263 11.33 12.89 5.21
N GLY A 264 11.81 11.95 6.02
CA GLY A 264 11.00 11.37 7.11
C GLY A 264 11.25 12.10 8.43
N VAL A 265 10.20 12.46 9.18
CA VAL A 265 10.35 13.12 10.51
C VAL A 265 11.33 12.33 11.39
N PHE A 266 11.19 11.00 11.41
CA PHE A 266 12.22 10.08 11.87
C PHE A 266 12.66 9.15 10.75
N ALA A 267 13.96 8.92 10.62
CA ALA A 267 14.50 7.89 9.74
C ALA A 267 15.49 6.99 10.51
N LEU A 268 15.09 5.72 10.69
CA LEU A 268 15.78 4.72 11.50
C LEU A 268 16.61 3.81 10.59
N TYR A 269 17.94 3.78 10.73
CA TYR A 269 18.82 2.99 9.88
C TYR A 269 19.67 2.01 10.68
N GLY A 270 19.54 0.71 10.39
CA GLY A 270 20.44 -0.33 10.89
C GLY A 270 20.52 -0.46 12.42
N GLY A 271 19.53 0.05 13.16
CA GLY A 271 19.49 -0.05 14.62
C GLY A 271 19.12 -1.44 15.12
N ARG A 272 19.26 -1.67 16.43
CA ARG A 272 18.85 -2.93 17.07
C ARG A 272 17.44 -2.83 17.67
N GLU A 273 17.17 -1.78 18.43
CA GLU A 273 15.92 -1.65 19.17
C GLU A 273 15.57 -0.19 19.42
N VAL A 274 14.63 0.35 18.65
CA VAL A 274 14.25 1.77 18.74
C VAL A 274 12.79 1.89 19.12
N THR A 275 12.51 2.72 20.13
CA THR A 275 11.15 3.10 20.51
C THR A 275 10.91 4.58 20.22
N LEU A 276 9.82 4.88 19.51
CA LEU A 276 9.29 6.22 19.31
C LEU A 276 7.94 6.30 20.04
N ARG A 277 7.79 7.25 20.96
CA ARG A 277 6.57 7.34 21.78
C ARG A 277 6.09 8.78 21.98
N ASN A 278 4.78 8.96 21.95
CA ASN A 278 4.09 10.21 22.31
C ASN A 278 4.45 11.41 21.42
N PHE A 279 4.23 11.30 20.11
CA PHE A 279 4.49 12.39 19.16
C PHE A 279 3.32 12.65 18.21
N THR A 280 3.09 13.92 17.87
CA THR A 280 2.39 14.30 16.65
C THR A 280 3.42 14.66 15.57
N LEU A 281 3.31 14.04 14.40
CA LEU A 281 4.17 14.26 13.24
C LEU A 281 3.36 14.98 12.15
N LEU A 282 3.80 16.15 11.73
CA LEU A 282 3.10 16.96 10.74
C LEU A 282 3.93 17.10 9.46
N GLY A 283 3.31 16.78 8.32
CA GLY A 283 3.84 17.03 6.99
C GLY A 283 3.09 18.12 6.24
N HIS A 284 3.34 18.23 4.93
CA HIS A 284 2.81 19.32 4.10
C HIS A 284 1.66 18.97 3.15
N THR A 285 1.45 17.71 2.76
CA THR A 285 0.49 17.33 1.69
C THR A 285 -0.62 16.43 2.22
N GLY A 286 -1.86 16.89 2.09
CA GLY A 286 -3.06 16.10 2.41
C GLY A 286 -3.54 15.19 1.28
N ALA A 287 -4.59 14.40 1.54
CA ALA A 287 -5.17 13.46 0.58
C ALA A 287 -5.73 14.12 -0.70
N ALA A 288 -6.22 15.35 -0.57
CA ALA A 288 -6.73 16.14 -1.70
C ALA A 288 -5.61 16.63 -2.64
N GLU A 289 -4.38 16.71 -2.14
CA GLU A 289 -3.21 17.24 -2.84
C GLU A 289 -2.28 16.13 -3.36
N ARG A 290 -2.74 14.87 -3.32
CA ARG A 290 -1.95 13.69 -3.68
C ARG A 290 -1.32 13.80 -5.06
N ALA A 291 -0.07 13.32 -5.15
CA ALA A 291 0.64 13.24 -6.41
C ALA A 291 0.01 12.21 -7.36
N GLY A 292 0.22 12.41 -8.66
CA GLY A 292 -0.13 11.42 -9.67
C GLY A 292 0.88 10.27 -9.74
N SER A 293 0.45 9.19 -10.40
CA SER A 293 1.31 8.09 -10.83
C SER A 293 1.20 7.92 -12.33
N PHE A 294 2.29 7.50 -12.96
CA PHE A 294 2.30 7.31 -14.41
C PHE A 294 3.28 6.22 -14.82
N ARG A 295 3.10 5.75 -16.05
CA ARG A 295 4.06 4.89 -16.73
C ARG A 295 4.91 5.75 -17.65
N THR A 296 6.22 5.62 -17.53
CA THR A 296 7.17 6.27 -18.42
C THR A 296 6.97 5.78 -19.85
N SER A 297 7.45 6.53 -20.84
CA SER A 297 7.49 6.15 -22.25
C SER A 297 8.36 4.92 -22.52
N SER A 298 9.21 4.53 -21.56
CA SER A 298 9.95 3.27 -21.55
C SER A 298 9.24 2.12 -20.82
N GLY A 299 8.05 2.35 -20.26
CA GLY A 299 7.21 1.31 -19.66
C GLY A 299 7.36 1.08 -18.15
N PHE A 300 8.16 1.89 -17.44
CA PHE A 300 8.35 1.76 -15.99
C PHE A 300 7.35 2.62 -15.21
N GLY A 301 6.85 2.14 -14.07
CA GLY A 301 5.98 2.92 -13.19
C GLY A 301 6.75 3.93 -12.36
N TYR A 302 6.16 5.11 -12.12
CA TYR A 302 6.72 6.14 -11.25
C TYR A 302 5.63 6.84 -10.42
N TRP A 303 5.96 7.14 -9.16
CA TRP A 303 5.13 7.80 -8.17
C TRP A 303 5.73 9.17 -7.87
N ALA A 304 5.07 10.22 -8.36
CA ALA A 304 5.64 11.56 -8.33
C ALA A 304 5.73 12.17 -6.91
N CYS A 305 5.08 11.56 -5.90
CA CYS A 305 5.22 11.96 -4.49
C CYS A 305 6.68 11.91 -4.02
N SER A 306 7.52 11.05 -4.60
CA SER A 306 8.94 10.95 -4.28
C SER A 306 9.76 12.22 -4.59
N LEU A 307 9.25 13.11 -5.45
CA LEU A 307 9.90 14.38 -5.79
C LEU A 307 9.68 15.48 -4.74
N LYS A 308 8.67 15.32 -3.89
CA LYS A 308 8.31 16.24 -2.80
C LYS A 308 8.03 15.43 -1.53
N SER A 309 9.03 14.67 -1.09
CA SER A 309 8.85 13.63 -0.08
C SER A 309 8.73 14.21 1.33
N CYS A 310 7.72 13.70 2.04
CA CYS A 310 7.48 13.92 3.46
C CYS A 310 6.80 12.69 4.04
N SER A 311 7.49 12.01 4.97
CA SER A 311 7.02 10.82 5.69
C SER A 311 7.04 11.05 7.19
N GLY A 312 6.27 10.29 7.96
CA GLY A 312 6.34 10.31 9.42
C GLY A 312 7.57 9.54 9.93
N VAL A 313 7.57 8.23 9.74
CA VAL A 313 8.67 7.36 10.16
C VAL A 313 9.13 6.51 9.00
N GLN A 314 10.44 6.47 8.75
CA GLN A 314 11.07 5.58 7.78
C GLN A 314 11.98 4.58 8.52
N ILE A 315 11.85 3.30 8.20
CA ILE A 315 12.56 2.20 8.85
C ILE A 315 13.39 1.48 7.80
N PHE A 316 14.71 1.48 7.99
CA PHE A 316 15.67 0.89 7.08
C PHE A 316 16.53 -0.16 7.78
N GLY A 317 16.04 -1.39 7.79
CA GLY A 317 16.73 -2.53 8.39
C GLY A 317 16.99 -2.41 9.89
N THR A 318 16.24 -1.61 10.64
CA THR A 318 16.31 -1.58 12.12
C THR A 318 15.57 -2.79 12.67
N GLU A 319 16.23 -3.61 13.50
CA GLU A 319 15.75 -4.95 13.88
C GLU A 319 14.40 -4.97 14.57
N ARG A 320 14.22 -4.14 15.60
CA ARG A 320 13.00 -4.06 16.40
C ARG A 320 12.58 -2.61 16.55
N VAL A 321 11.37 -2.29 16.12
CA VAL A 321 10.82 -0.93 16.22
C VAL A 321 9.48 -0.96 16.93
N LEU A 322 9.31 -0.10 17.94
CA LEU A 322 8.02 0.23 18.54
C LEU A 322 7.70 1.70 18.24
N CYS A 323 6.58 1.94 17.59
CA CYS A 323 5.94 3.25 17.51
C CYS A 323 4.66 3.20 18.34
N GLU A 324 4.62 3.93 19.45
CA GLU A 324 3.48 3.90 20.36
C GLU A 324 2.91 5.30 20.58
N ASN A 325 1.60 5.47 20.36
CA ASN A 325 0.94 6.76 20.52
C ASN A 325 1.61 7.86 19.66
N VAL A 326 1.84 7.53 18.37
CA VAL A 326 2.45 8.41 17.38
C VAL A 326 1.44 8.72 16.27
N HIS A 327 1.22 10.00 15.99
CA HIS A 327 0.14 10.46 15.11
C HIS A 327 0.70 11.23 13.91
N ALA A 328 0.60 10.68 12.71
CA ALA A 328 1.05 11.31 11.48
C ALA A 328 -0.09 12.02 10.75
N ARG A 329 0.18 13.21 10.19
CA ARG A 329 -0.78 13.98 9.39
C ARG A 329 -0.12 14.63 8.18
N ARG A 330 -0.86 14.75 7.07
CA ARG A 330 -0.43 15.49 5.87
C ARG A 330 0.92 15.01 5.30
N MET A 331 1.15 13.71 5.30
CA MET A 331 2.36 13.12 4.71
C MET A 331 2.19 12.98 3.20
N ALA A 332 3.16 13.52 2.44
CA ALA A 332 3.16 13.47 0.98
C ALA A 332 3.53 12.10 0.43
N SER A 333 4.40 11.41 1.16
CA SER A 333 4.80 10.02 0.96
C SER A 333 4.16 9.15 2.05
N GLU A 334 4.57 7.89 2.13
CA GLU A 334 4.05 6.95 3.12
C GLU A 334 4.28 7.47 4.54
N ALA A 335 3.24 7.45 5.37
CA ALA A 335 3.31 8.00 6.72
C ALA A 335 4.22 7.15 7.63
N PHE A 336 4.06 5.84 7.59
CA PHE A 336 4.98 4.88 8.19
C PHE A 336 5.50 3.95 7.10
N TYR A 337 6.81 3.97 6.88
CA TYR A 337 7.48 3.28 5.78
C TYR A 337 8.55 2.30 6.31
N SER A 338 8.59 1.09 5.79
CA SER A 338 9.67 0.12 6.01
C SER A 338 10.25 -0.39 4.69
N GLN A 339 11.56 -0.48 4.64
CA GLN A 339 12.31 -1.12 3.56
C GLN A 339 13.66 -1.63 4.09
N GLY A 340 14.27 -2.62 3.44
CA GLY A 340 15.64 -3.00 3.76
C GLY A 340 15.99 -4.40 3.28
N PRO A 341 17.15 -4.93 3.70
CA PRO A 341 17.43 -6.36 3.60
C PRO A 341 16.33 -7.15 4.31
N PHE A 342 16.09 -8.39 3.88
CA PHE A 342 15.12 -9.29 4.50
C PHE A 342 15.55 -10.75 4.29
N ARG A 343 14.96 -11.67 5.06
CA ARG A 343 15.24 -13.10 4.95
C ARG A 343 14.76 -13.69 3.63
N GLN A 344 15.67 -14.32 2.89
CA GLN A 344 15.42 -14.98 1.61
C GLN A 344 15.57 -16.50 1.78
N GLY A 345 14.44 -17.20 1.97
CA GLY A 345 14.48 -18.64 2.25
C GLY A 345 15.21 -18.91 3.56
N ALA A 346 16.13 -19.88 3.57
CA ALA A 346 17.01 -20.15 4.71
C ALA A 346 18.08 -19.07 4.95
N LYS A 347 18.28 -18.11 4.05
CA LYS A 347 19.33 -17.09 4.16
C LYS A 347 18.84 -15.87 4.92
N GLU A 348 19.32 -15.71 6.15
CA GLU A 348 19.14 -14.51 6.95
C GLU A 348 20.26 -13.49 6.68
N PRO A 349 19.94 -12.24 6.33
CA PRO A 349 20.92 -11.17 6.34
C PRO A 349 21.33 -10.84 7.79
N GLU A 350 22.56 -10.36 7.97
CA GLU A 350 23.09 -10.01 9.29
C GLU A 350 22.20 -8.99 10.02
N GLN A 351 21.69 -8.00 9.28
CA GLN A 351 20.86 -6.91 9.77
C GLN A 351 19.62 -6.75 8.88
N PHE A 352 18.44 -6.89 9.46
CA PHE A 352 17.15 -6.62 8.82
C PHE A 352 16.06 -6.36 9.86
N THR A 353 14.92 -5.85 9.40
CA THR A 353 13.75 -5.61 10.24
C THR A 353 13.06 -6.94 10.62
N ARG A 354 13.18 -7.32 11.90
CA ARG A 354 12.63 -8.57 12.47
C ARG A 354 11.26 -8.38 13.12
N ALA A 355 10.97 -7.17 13.60
CA ALA A 355 9.68 -6.84 14.18
C ALA A 355 9.42 -5.33 14.11
N ILE A 356 8.19 -4.96 13.76
CA ILE A 356 7.68 -3.60 13.90
C ILE A 356 6.34 -3.67 14.64
N THR A 357 6.13 -2.81 15.62
CA THR A 357 4.83 -2.61 16.26
C THR A 357 4.42 -1.16 16.18
N TYR A 358 3.27 -0.90 15.56
CA TYR A 358 2.54 0.37 15.62
C TYR A 358 1.37 0.18 16.57
N LEU A 359 1.39 0.87 17.70
CA LEU A 359 0.42 0.69 18.78
C LEU A 359 -0.26 2.03 19.11
N ARG A 360 -1.59 2.08 18.98
CA ARG A 360 -2.38 3.29 19.26
C ARG A 360 -1.92 4.51 18.45
N CYS A 361 -1.43 4.28 17.23
CA CYS A 361 -1.02 5.34 16.31
C CYS A 361 -2.23 5.88 15.53
N SER A 362 -2.07 7.03 14.89
CA SER A 362 -3.05 7.48 13.89
C SER A 362 -2.40 8.03 12.63
N VAL A 363 -3.08 7.86 11.50
CA VAL A 363 -2.72 8.51 10.22
C VAL A 363 -3.94 9.24 9.68
N LEU A 364 -3.85 10.56 9.56
CA LEU A 364 -4.98 11.42 9.20
C LEU A 364 -4.62 12.34 8.03
N ASP A 365 -5.45 12.39 7.00
CA ASP A 365 -5.29 13.27 5.84
C ASP A 365 -3.88 13.17 5.22
N CYS A 366 -3.49 11.97 4.79
CA CYS A 366 -2.19 11.73 4.14
C CYS A 366 -2.38 11.43 2.65
N ALA A 367 -1.45 11.91 1.83
CA ALA A 367 -1.51 11.82 0.37
C ALA A 367 -1.27 10.41 -0.19
N ALA A 368 -0.47 9.61 0.52
CA ALA A 368 -0.08 8.27 0.12
C ALA A 368 -0.46 7.25 1.22
N ASN A 369 0.30 6.16 1.34
CA ASN A 369 -0.03 5.07 2.25
C ASN A 369 0.04 5.50 3.72
N ALA A 370 -0.82 4.91 4.55
CA ALA A 370 -0.70 5.05 5.99
C ALA A 370 0.44 4.19 6.55
N PHE A 371 0.44 2.90 6.25
CA PHE A 371 1.52 1.97 6.60
C PHE A 371 1.99 1.25 5.33
N ASN A 372 3.29 1.21 5.06
CA ASN A 372 3.85 0.51 3.91
C ASN A 372 5.14 -0.21 4.28
N ASN A 373 5.19 -1.52 3.99
CA ASN A 373 6.42 -2.28 3.99
C ASN A 373 6.73 -2.72 2.55
N ASN A 374 7.79 -2.15 1.95
CA ASN A 374 8.30 -2.54 0.64
C ASN A 374 9.29 -3.72 0.70
N ASP A 375 9.43 -4.33 1.87
CA ASP A 375 10.28 -5.48 2.14
C ASP A 375 9.46 -6.66 2.72
N ALA A 376 10.10 -7.81 2.84
CA ALA A 376 9.55 -8.96 3.56
C ALA A 376 9.91 -8.92 5.05
N ALA A 377 9.82 -7.75 5.70
CA ALA A 377 9.97 -7.63 7.15
C ALA A 377 9.07 -8.63 7.88
N GLU A 378 9.54 -9.09 9.02
CA GLU A 378 8.84 -10.11 9.79
C GLU A 378 8.08 -9.47 10.96
N ASN A 379 7.03 -10.14 11.41
CA ASN A 379 6.34 -9.85 12.66
C ASN A 379 5.87 -8.37 12.77
N THR A 380 5.33 -7.81 11.69
CA THR A 380 4.80 -6.45 11.66
C THR A 380 3.39 -6.41 12.24
N SER A 381 3.14 -5.53 13.21
CA SER A 381 1.86 -5.41 13.91
C SER A 381 1.35 -3.97 13.85
N VAL A 382 0.11 -3.78 13.38
CA VAL A 382 -0.65 -2.52 13.40
C VAL A 382 -1.86 -2.73 14.31
N LEU A 383 -1.80 -2.16 15.51
CA LEU A 383 -2.68 -2.49 16.63
C LEU A 383 -3.36 -1.25 17.20
N HIS A 384 -4.69 -1.28 17.30
CA HIS A 384 -5.47 -0.22 17.94
C HIS A 384 -5.27 1.17 17.32
N CYS A 385 -4.96 1.22 16.02
CA CYS A 385 -4.70 2.46 15.29
C CYS A 385 -5.96 3.05 14.66
N ARG A 386 -5.90 4.35 14.36
CA ARG A 386 -6.91 5.06 13.57
C ARG A 386 -6.33 5.51 12.22
N ILE A 387 -6.97 5.14 11.13
CA ILE A 387 -6.58 5.54 9.77
C ILE A 387 -7.76 6.26 9.15
N GLU A 388 -7.57 7.51 8.74
CA GLU A 388 -8.64 8.33 8.18
C GLU A 388 -8.17 9.20 7.02
N SER A 389 -8.86 9.12 5.89
CA SER A 389 -8.53 9.92 4.70
C SER A 389 -7.05 9.76 4.30
N ALA A 390 -6.58 8.52 4.28
CA ALA A 390 -5.23 8.16 3.88
C ALA A 390 -5.30 7.01 2.87
N GLY A 391 -4.38 6.95 1.92
CA GLY A 391 -4.42 5.91 0.91
C GLY A 391 -5.50 6.09 -0.17
N ALA A 392 -6.09 7.27 -0.36
CA ALA A 392 -7.10 7.45 -1.41
C ALA A 392 -6.46 7.49 -2.82
N GLY A 393 -7.18 7.01 -3.85
CA GLY A 393 -6.78 7.18 -5.25
C GLY A 393 -5.66 6.25 -5.75
N GLY A 394 -5.62 5.01 -5.26
CA GLY A 394 -4.62 4.00 -5.65
C GLY A 394 -3.52 3.75 -4.63
N TRP A 395 -3.61 4.37 -3.46
CA TRP A 395 -2.74 4.17 -2.30
C TRP A 395 -3.44 3.30 -1.24
N HIS A 396 -2.82 3.05 -0.09
CA HIS A 396 -3.25 1.99 0.84
C HIS A 396 -3.34 2.43 2.31
N ALA A 397 -4.30 1.88 3.05
CA ALA A 397 -4.31 1.97 4.51
C ALA A 397 -3.16 1.13 5.10
N TRP A 398 -2.91 -0.04 4.51
CA TRP A 398 -1.71 -0.82 4.74
C TRP A 398 -1.33 -1.58 3.46
N GLU A 399 -0.04 -1.62 3.13
CA GLU A 399 0.49 -2.36 1.98
C GLU A 399 1.78 -3.09 2.39
N GLY A 400 1.95 -4.33 1.95
CA GLY A 400 3.29 -4.93 1.92
C GLY A 400 3.33 -6.46 1.89
N PRO A 401 4.46 -7.04 1.44
CA PRO A 401 4.65 -8.49 1.34
C PRO A 401 5.25 -9.10 2.61
N SER A 402 5.22 -8.37 3.73
CA SER A 402 5.74 -8.79 5.03
C SER A 402 5.20 -10.15 5.48
N ARG A 403 5.92 -10.79 6.40
CA ARG A 403 5.53 -12.10 6.96
C ARG A 403 5.02 -11.92 8.40
N PHE A 404 4.01 -12.70 8.77
CA PHE A 404 3.42 -12.73 10.11
C PHE A 404 2.81 -11.38 10.54
N ILE A 405 2.06 -10.78 9.61
CA ILE A 405 1.40 -9.49 9.79
C ILE A 405 0.23 -9.64 10.77
N ARG A 406 0.07 -8.67 11.67
CA ARG A 406 -1.12 -8.50 12.50
C ARG A 406 -1.73 -7.13 12.24
N PHE A 407 -2.91 -7.08 11.65
CA PHE A 407 -3.69 -5.85 11.50
C PHE A 407 -4.96 -5.99 12.33
N GLN A 408 -4.91 -5.50 13.58
CA GLN A 408 -5.90 -5.87 14.60
C GLN A 408 -6.50 -4.67 15.32
N SER A 409 -7.82 -4.72 15.53
CA SER A 409 -8.56 -3.76 16.36
C SER A 409 -8.38 -2.30 15.94
N ASN A 410 -8.23 -2.05 14.64
CA ASN A 410 -8.08 -0.71 14.08
C ASN A 410 -9.43 -0.13 13.63
N TYR A 411 -9.51 1.19 13.53
CA TYR A 411 -10.60 1.90 12.87
C TYR A 411 -10.09 2.57 11.60
N VAL A 412 -10.67 2.18 10.45
CA VAL A 412 -10.26 2.61 9.10
C VAL A 412 -11.44 3.32 8.45
N ARG A 413 -11.28 4.62 8.18
CA ARG A 413 -12.34 5.47 7.63
C ARG A 413 -11.90 6.15 6.34
N ASN A 414 -12.69 6.02 5.26
CA ASN A 414 -12.44 6.70 3.98
C ASN A 414 -10.98 6.57 3.52
N ALA A 415 -10.47 5.34 3.51
CA ALA A 415 -9.07 5.04 3.25
C ALA A 415 -8.89 4.01 2.13
N GLY A 416 -7.66 3.93 1.63
CA GLY A 416 -7.25 2.88 0.69
C GLY A 416 -7.37 1.47 1.30
N PRO A 417 -7.19 0.41 0.49
CA PRO A 417 -7.29 -0.95 0.99
C PRO A 417 -6.20 -1.30 2.01
N VAL A 418 -6.50 -2.29 2.84
CA VAL A 418 -5.51 -3.10 3.55
C VAL A 418 -5.12 -4.24 2.61
N THR A 419 -3.96 -4.10 1.94
CA THR A 419 -3.49 -4.99 0.87
C THR A 419 -2.42 -5.94 1.35
N ILE A 420 -2.80 -7.20 1.55
CA ILE A 420 -1.93 -8.31 1.96
C ILE A 420 -1.29 -8.94 0.74
N GLY A 421 0.05 -8.91 0.71
CA GLY A 421 0.84 -9.41 -0.41
C GLY A 421 1.49 -8.26 -1.17
N ASP A 422 0.97 -7.94 -2.34
CA ASP A 422 1.60 -6.98 -3.27
C ASP A 422 3.06 -7.29 -3.67
N MET A 423 3.44 -8.58 -3.61
CA MET A 423 4.75 -9.01 -4.10
C MET A 423 4.72 -9.13 -5.62
N SER A 424 5.10 -8.05 -6.29
CA SER A 424 5.26 -8.00 -7.75
C SER A 424 6.55 -8.67 -8.24
N HIS A 425 7.07 -9.69 -7.52
CA HIS A 425 8.27 -10.44 -7.87
C HIS A 425 8.08 -11.97 -7.76
N ARG A 426 8.68 -12.73 -8.69
CA ARG A 426 8.70 -14.21 -8.71
C ARG A 426 10.07 -14.75 -8.28
N TYR A 427 10.53 -14.35 -7.10
CA TYR A 427 11.82 -14.81 -6.61
C TYR A 427 11.76 -16.29 -6.16
N PRO A 428 12.76 -17.13 -6.49
CA PRO A 428 12.74 -18.55 -6.15
C PRO A 428 12.50 -18.83 -4.66
N HIS A 429 13.10 -18.01 -3.78
CA HIS A 429 12.99 -18.15 -2.32
C HIS A 429 11.57 -17.97 -1.77
N LEU A 430 10.63 -17.41 -2.56
CA LEU A 430 9.23 -17.29 -2.16
C LEU A 430 8.53 -18.66 -2.15
N ASN A 431 9.01 -19.65 -2.89
CA ASN A 431 8.48 -21.01 -2.82
C ASN A 431 8.75 -21.67 -1.45
N GLU A 432 9.79 -21.24 -0.73
CA GLU A 432 10.15 -21.78 0.59
C GLU A 432 9.34 -21.16 1.72
N LEU A 433 9.31 -19.83 1.81
CA LEU A 433 8.71 -19.10 2.93
C LEU A 433 7.39 -18.41 2.61
N GLY A 434 7.02 -18.27 1.34
CA GLY A 434 5.93 -17.39 0.93
C GLY A 434 6.15 -15.92 1.28
N CYS A 435 5.07 -15.15 1.13
CA CYS A 435 4.96 -13.76 1.54
C CYS A 435 3.51 -13.47 1.96
N GLY A 436 3.30 -12.33 2.63
CA GLY A 436 1.96 -11.85 2.99
C GLY A 436 1.19 -12.78 3.92
N GLN A 437 1.84 -13.52 4.83
CA GLN A 437 1.14 -14.25 5.89
C GLN A 437 0.56 -13.26 6.89
N ALA A 438 -0.75 -13.29 7.11
CA ALA A 438 -1.40 -12.24 7.88
C ALA A 438 -2.63 -12.69 8.67
N ILE A 439 -2.88 -11.97 9.76
CA ILE A 439 -4.13 -11.99 10.52
C ILE A 439 -4.72 -10.57 10.50
N VAL A 440 -5.90 -10.43 9.90
CA VAL A 440 -6.66 -9.18 9.84
C VAL A 440 -7.96 -9.37 10.63
N THR A 441 -8.01 -8.86 11.86
CA THR A 441 -9.12 -9.18 12.78
C THR A 441 -9.60 -8.03 13.64
N ASP A 442 -10.89 -8.08 13.97
CA ASP A 442 -11.54 -7.18 14.93
C ASP A 442 -11.46 -5.70 14.54
N ASN A 443 -11.31 -5.39 13.25
CA ASN A 443 -11.23 -4.02 12.75
C ASN A 443 -12.63 -3.50 12.38
N VAL A 444 -12.75 -2.17 12.34
CA VAL A 444 -13.91 -1.46 11.81
C VAL A 444 -13.51 -0.70 10.55
N PHE A 445 -14.22 -0.95 9.45
CA PHE A 445 -14.07 -0.28 8.17
C PHE A 445 -15.33 0.56 7.89
N GLU A 446 -15.17 1.86 7.73
CA GLU A 446 -16.25 2.78 7.36
C GLU A 446 -15.81 3.55 6.11
N GLY A 447 -16.61 3.55 5.04
CA GLY A 447 -16.12 4.19 3.81
C GLY A 447 -17.19 4.44 2.77
N THR A 448 -17.38 5.71 2.43
CA THR A 448 -18.34 6.15 1.40
C THR A 448 -17.67 6.64 0.12
N SER A 449 -16.44 7.17 0.21
CA SER A 449 -15.68 7.73 -0.91
C SER A 449 -14.46 6.87 -1.27
N ALA A 450 -13.53 6.71 -0.34
CA ALA A 450 -12.43 5.77 -0.43
C ALA A 450 -12.75 4.53 0.43
N ALA A 451 -13.23 3.48 -0.22
CA ALA A 451 -13.70 2.24 0.43
C ALA A 451 -12.89 1.04 -0.08
N GLY A 452 -11.57 1.03 0.19
CA GLY A 452 -10.65 0.02 -0.38
C GLY A 452 -10.82 -1.41 0.15
N GLY A 453 -11.16 -1.56 1.43
CA GLY A 453 -11.51 -2.82 2.06
C GLY A 453 -10.27 -3.65 2.40
N ILE A 454 -10.42 -4.97 2.39
CA ILE A 454 -9.31 -5.91 2.56
C ILE A 454 -9.04 -6.58 1.22
N VAL A 455 -7.80 -6.50 0.75
CA VAL A 455 -7.36 -7.09 -0.51
C VAL A 455 -6.24 -8.09 -0.21
N ILE A 456 -6.34 -9.29 -0.75
CA ILE A 456 -5.33 -10.34 -0.68
C ILE A 456 -4.95 -10.70 -2.11
N ASN A 457 -3.75 -10.34 -2.54
CA ASN A 457 -3.29 -10.46 -3.93
C ASN A 457 -1.77 -10.69 -4.01
N HIS A 458 -1.26 -10.94 -5.21
CA HIS A 458 0.17 -10.96 -5.53
C HIS A 458 1.04 -11.74 -4.53
N GLY A 459 0.72 -13.03 -4.36
CA GLY A 459 1.59 -14.00 -3.69
C GLY A 459 1.28 -14.22 -2.22
N ALA A 460 0.28 -13.53 -1.66
CA ALA A 460 -0.13 -13.72 -0.28
C ALA A 460 -0.56 -15.16 0.00
N SER A 461 -0.13 -15.71 1.13
CA SER A 461 -0.49 -17.07 1.54
C SER A 461 -0.78 -17.14 3.03
N GLN A 462 -1.65 -18.06 3.45
CA GLN A 462 -1.96 -18.31 4.87
C GLN A 462 -2.51 -17.04 5.55
N VAL A 463 -3.62 -16.55 5.02
CA VAL A 463 -4.27 -15.31 5.50
C VAL A 463 -5.56 -15.63 6.22
N VAL A 464 -5.76 -15.02 7.40
CA VAL A 464 -7.01 -15.06 8.15
C VAL A 464 -7.62 -13.67 8.21
N VAL A 465 -8.87 -13.55 7.76
CA VAL A 465 -9.71 -12.35 7.87
C VAL A 465 -10.90 -12.68 8.76
N ALA A 466 -10.93 -12.14 9.98
CA ALA A 466 -11.93 -12.55 10.97
C ALA A 466 -12.57 -11.39 11.72
N ASN A 467 -13.85 -11.51 12.06
CA ASN A 467 -14.53 -10.63 13.03
C ASN A 467 -14.44 -9.12 12.71
N ASN A 468 -14.32 -8.74 11.42
CA ASN A 468 -14.29 -7.33 11.04
C ASN A 468 -15.72 -6.82 10.81
N LEU A 469 -15.92 -5.53 11.10
CA LEU A 469 -17.14 -4.80 10.86
C LEU A 469 -16.95 -3.85 9.67
N PHE A 470 -17.79 -3.94 8.65
CA PHE A 470 -17.88 -2.96 7.58
C PHE A 470 -19.20 -2.20 7.73
N VAL A 471 -19.12 -0.87 7.70
CA VAL A 471 -20.26 0.03 7.95
C VAL A 471 -20.44 0.97 6.76
N ASN A 472 -21.66 1.04 6.24
CA ASN A 472 -22.06 1.92 5.14
C ASN A 472 -21.11 1.85 3.93
N TYR A 473 -20.71 0.64 3.54
CA TYR A 473 -19.51 0.44 2.75
C TYR A 473 -19.79 0.54 1.24
N ASN A 474 -19.25 1.58 0.59
CA ASN A 474 -19.41 1.84 -0.85
C ASN A 474 -18.22 1.32 -1.68
N GLY A 475 -17.83 0.06 -1.45
CA GLY A 475 -16.69 -0.57 -2.11
C GLY A 475 -16.66 -2.08 -1.87
N ASN A 476 -15.68 -2.77 -2.44
CA ASN A 476 -15.52 -4.20 -2.18
C ASN A 476 -15.00 -4.39 -0.75
N ALA A 477 -15.70 -5.16 0.07
CA ALA A 477 -15.33 -5.33 1.47
C ALA A 477 -14.12 -6.26 1.63
N ILE A 478 -14.18 -7.48 1.07
CA ILE A 478 -13.09 -8.46 1.13
C ILE A 478 -12.85 -9.08 -0.25
N ARG A 479 -11.62 -8.98 -0.76
CA ARG A 479 -11.21 -9.56 -2.04
C ARG A 479 -10.00 -10.46 -1.89
N ALA A 480 -10.21 -11.77 -1.92
CA ALA A 480 -9.17 -12.78 -2.04
C ALA A 480 -8.96 -13.18 -3.50
N SER A 481 -7.92 -12.66 -4.13
CA SER A 481 -7.68 -12.75 -5.57
C SER A 481 -6.44 -13.58 -5.90
N ALA A 482 -6.59 -14.54 -6.82
CA ALA A 482 -5.48 -15.25 -7.46
C ALA A 482 -4.94 -14.50 -8.69
N TYR A 483 -5.44 -13.29 -8.97
CA TYR A 483 -4.92 -12.48 -10.06
C TYR A 483 -3.41 -12.28 -9.93
N THR A 484 -2.73 -12.39 -11.05
CA THR A 484 -1.29 -12.18 -11.17
C THR A 484 -0.97 -11.27 -12.32
N VAL A 485 0.03 -10.42 -12.12
CA VAL A 485 0.86 -9.89 -13.22
C VAL A 485 2.00 -10.87 -13.51
N ARG A 486 2.66 -10.73 -14.68
CA ARG A 486 3.78 -11.58 -15.13
C ARG A 486 4.87 -11.79 -14.08
N THR A 487 5.06 -10.82 -13.21
CA THR A 487 6.10 -10.84 -12.19
C THR A 487 5.60 -11.26 -10.81
N SER A 488 4.34 -11.67 -10.62
CA SER A 488 3.80 -12.06 -9.30
C SER A 488 3.32 -13.52 -9.28
N TYR A 489 3.23 -14.10 -8.08
CA TYR A 489 2.57 -15.40 -7.85
C TYR A 489 1.10 -15.22 -7.41
N PRO A 490 0.22 -16.22 -7.58
CA PRO A 490 -1.17 -16.12 -7.15
C PRO A 490 -1.29 -16.31 -5.64
N SER A 491 -2.24 -15.63 -5.00
CA SER A 491 -2.54 -15.85 -3.59
C SER A 491 -3.24 -17.19 -3.33
N ARG A 492 -3.10 -17.75 -2.12
CA ARG A 492 -3.67 -19.06 -1.75
C ARG A 492 -3.90 -19.21 -0.23
N GLN A 493 -4.70 -20.19 0.17
CA GLN A 493 -4.94 -20.58 1.57
C GLN A 493 -5.45 -19.41 2.41
N VAL A 494 -6.72 -19.07 2.23
CA VAL A 494 -7.35 -17.92 2.88
C VAL A 494 -8.57 -18.36 3.69
N VAL A 495 -8.69 -17.88 4.92
CA VAL A 495 -9.88 -18.06 5.76
C VAL A 495 -10.55 -16.71 5.98
N ILE A 496 -11.83 -16.60 5.63
CA ILE A 496 -12.67 -15.41 5.81
C ILE A 496 -13.85 -15.80 6.70
N ARG A 497 -13.90 -15.32 7.94
CA ARG A 497 -14.95 -15.76 8.87
C ARG A 497 -15.50 -14.72 9.84
N GLY A 498 -16.75 -14.85 10.22
CA GLY A 498 -17.32 -14.05 11.31
C GLY A 498 -17.41 -12.55 11.04
N ASN A 499 -17.30 -12.11 9.78
CA ASN A 499 -17.35 -10.68 9.44
C ASN A 499 -18.80 -10.21 9.29
N LEU A 500 -19.07 -8.97 9.73
CA LEU A 500 -20.36 -8.29 9.55
C LEU A 500 -20.19 -7.19 8.50
N ILE A 501 -20.85 -7.34 7.36
CA ILE A 501 -20.63 -6.51 6.16
C ILE A 501 -21.91 -5.78 5.77
N ASP A 502 -22.03 -4.52 6.18
CA ASP A 502 -23.08 -3.60 5.74
C ASP A 502 -22.65 -2.86 4.47
N LEU A 503 -23.26 -3.22 3.34
CA LEU A 503 -23.02 -2.61 2.03
C LEU A 503 -24.03 -1.50 1.69
N THR A 504 -24.80 -1.01 2.67
CA THR A 504 -25.77 0.08 2.45
C THR A 504 -25.03 1.37 2.04
N TYR A 505 -25.47 2.00 0.95
CA TYR A 505 -24.97 3.32 0.55
C TYR A 505 -26.09 4.15 -0.07
N ASP A 506 -26.39 5.28 0.56
CA ASP A 506 -27.48 6.19 0.15
C ASP A 506 -26.96 7.47 -0.54
N GLY A 507 -25.67 7.52 -0.88
CA GLY A 507 -25.07 8.67 -1.54
C GLY A 507 -25.25 8.66 -3.07
N PRO A 508 -24.87 9.75 -3.75
CA PRO A 508 -25.09 9.91 -5.19
C PRO A 508 -24.15 9.05 -6.06
N ASP A 509 -22.96 8.69 -5.55
CA ASP A 509 -21.89 8.04 -6.32
C ASP A 509 -21.78 6.55 -6.00
N GLU A 510 -22.90 5.85 -6.14
CA GLU A 510 -23.02 4.46 -5.74
C GLU A 510 -22.29 3.52 -6.71
N LEU A 511 -21.35 2.73 -6.17
CA LEU A 511 -20.52 1.79 -6.91
C LEU A 511 -21.11 0.36 -6.95
N ASN A 512 -20.73 -0.37 -8.00
CA ASN A 512 -20.82 -1.84 -7.99
C ASN A 512 -19.88 -2.37 -6.90
N ARG A 513 -20.40 -3.22 -6.02
CA ARG A 513 -19.66 -3.67 -4.85
C ARG A 513 -19.99 -5.10 -4.46
N THR A 514 -18.97 -5.81 -4.02
CA THR A 514 -19.04 -7.20 -3.57
C THR A 514 -18.70 -7.28 -2.09
N GLY A 515 -19.48 -8.03 -1.32
CA GLY A 515 -19.15 -8.32 0.08
C GLY A 515 -17.88 -9.17 0.16
N ILE A 516 -17.92 -10.36 -0.43
CA ILE A 516 -16.77 -11.28 -0.43
C ILE A 516 -16.50 -11.80 -1.85
N TYR A 517 -15.30 -11.54 -2.37
CA TYR A 517 -14.80 -12.10 -3.62
C TYR A 517 -13.70 -13.12 -3.36
N VAL A 518 -13.80 -14.30 -3.96
CA VAL A 518 -12.82 -15.38 -3.85
C VAL A 518 -12.47 -15.94 -5.23
N SER A 519 -11.18 -15.97 -5.55
CA SER A 519 -10.66 -16.73 -6.69
C SER A 519 -9.38 -17.50 -6.35
N VAL A 520 -9.06 -17.63 -5.07
CA VAL A 520 -7.84 -18.29 -4.56
C VAL A 520 -8.09 -19.75 -4.20
N ASP A 521 -7.05 -20.58 -4.34
CA ASP A 521 -7.08 -21.97 -3.91
C ASP A 521 -7.12 -22.08 -2.38
N GLY A 522 -7.81 -23.11 -1.86
CA GLY A 522 -7.85 -23.42 -0.44
C GLY A 522 -8.57 -22.36 0.39
N ALA A 523 -9.62 -21.75 -0.16
CA ALA A 523 -10.40 -20.73 0.52
C ALA A 523 -11.49 -21.34 1.43
N THR A 524 -11.65 -20.80 2.63
CA THR A 524 -12.80 -21.06 3.50
C THR A 524 -13.51 -19.75 3.80
N VAL A 525 -14.80 -19.64 3.48
CA VAL A 525 -15.66 -18.49 3.78
C VAL A 525 -16.78 -18.97 4.70
N SER A 526 -16.76 -18.59 5.98
CA SER A 526 -17.78 -19.08 6.91
C SER A 526 -18.32 -18.07 7.90
N ASP A 527 -19.59 -18.23 8.27
CA ASP A 527 -20.20 -17.50 9.39
C ASP A 527 -20.16 -15.97 9.20
N ASN A 528 -20.16 -15.49 7.95
CA ASN A 528 -20.21 -14.06 7.64
C ASN A 528 -21.65 -13.60 7.41
N GLN A 529 -21.93 -12.34 7.71
CA GLN A 529 -23.18 -11.67 7.39
C GLN A 529 -22.91 -10.57 6.36
N VAL A 530 -23.60 -10.61 5.22
CA VAL A 530 -23.50 -9.61 4.14
C VAL A 530 -24.89 -9.08 3.85
N TYR A 531 -25.10 -7.77 3.98
CA TYR A 531 -26.46 -7.22 3.86
C TYR A 531 -26.52 -5.78 3.35
N VAL A 532 -27.73 -5.40 2.93
CA VAL A 532 -28.17 -4.02 2.66
C VAL A 532 -29.44 -3.77 3.49
N ARG A 533 -29.55 -2.60 4.13
CA ARG A 533 -30.62 -2.31 5.11
C ARG A 533 -31.94 -1.85 4.51
N HIS A 534 -31.92 -1.04 3.45
CA HIS A 534 -33.08 -0.26 2.99
C HIS A 534 -33.80 -0.86 1.77
N GLY A 535 -33.67 -2.17 1.56
CA GLY A 535 -34.26 -2.87 0.42
C GLY A 535 -33.19 -3.55 -0.41
N ILE A 536 -33.56 -3.93 -1.63
CA ILE A 536 -32.68 -4.69 -2.52
C ILE A 536 -31.90 -3.76 -3.41
N ASP A 537 -30.59 -3.94 -3.41
CA ASP A 537 -29.67 -3.13 -4.20
C ASP A 537 -29.11 -3.90 -5.40
N PRO A 538 -29.50 -3.56 -6.65
CA PRO A 538 -29.08 -4.29 -7.85
C PRO A 538 -27.57 -4.25 -8.13
N LYS A 539 -26.82 -3.31 -7.54
CA LYS A 539 -25.36 -3.16 -7.74
C LYS A 539 -24.54 -3.98 -6.74
N VAL A 540 -25.19 -4.60 -5.77
CA VAL A 540 -24.54 -5.37 -4.71
C VAL A 540 -24.52 -6.85 -5.03
N GLU A 541 -23.34 -7.45 -4.86
CA GLU A 541 -23.16 -8.90 -4.82
C GLU A 541 -22.75 -9.34 -3.41
N GLY A 542 -23.41 -10.36 -2.88
CA GLY A 542 -23.10 -10.88 -1.54
C GLY A 542 -21.75 -11.61 -1.52
N ILE A 543 -21.72 -12.79 -2.14
CA ILE A 543 -20.52 -13.64 -2.23
C ILE A 543 -20.29 -14.04 -3.69
N ARG A 544 -19.09 -13.81 -4.20
CA ARG A 544 -18.64 -14.24 -5.53
C ARG A 544 -17.45 -15.20 -5.43
N ILE A 545 -17.56 -16.31 -6.15
CA ILE A 545 -16.50 -17.32 -6.27
C ILE A 545 -16.14 -17.49 -7.75
N MET A 546 -14.85 -17.51 -8.07
CA MET A 546 -14.39 -17.63 -9.45
C MET A 546 -13.45 -18.82 -9.60
N GLU A 547 -13.63 -19.57 -10.68
CA GLU A 547 -12.58 -20.44 -11.21
C GLU A 547 -11.33 -19.58 -11.54
N PRO A 548 -10.11 -20.15 -11.53
CA PRO A 548 -9.78 -21.58 -11.42
C PRO A 548 -9.55 -22.05 -9.97
N ALA A 549 -10.14 -21.38 -8.97
CA ALA A 549 -9.94 -21.76 -7.57
C ALA A 549 -10.26 -23.25 -7.30
N LEU A 550 -9.42 -23.93 -6.54
CA LEU A 550 -9.62 -25.30 -6.06
C LEU A 550 -9.82 -25.33 -4.55
N ASN A 551 -10.54 -26.34 -4.05
CA ASN A 551 -10.73 -26.60 -2.61
C ASN A 551 -11.36 -25.40 -1.88
N VAL A 552 -12.51 -24.95 -2.37
CA VAL A 552 -13.24 -23.80 -1.82
C VAL A 552 -14.40 -24.30 -0.95
N SER A 553 -14.52 -23.78 0.26
CA SER A 553 -15.62 -24.07 1.18
C SER A 553 -16.34 -22.78 1.55
N VAL A 554 -17.65 -22.71 1.34
CA VAL A 554 -18.51 -21.58 1.70
C VAL A 554 -19.68 -22.08 2.53
N ARG A 555 -19.70 -21.74 3.83
CA ARG A 555 -20.70 -22.29 4.75
C ARG A 555 -21.19 -21.37 5.85
N GLY A 556 -22.45 -21.52 6.27
CA GLY A 556 -22.97 -20.79 7.43
C GLY A 556 -23.07 -19.28 7.22
N ASN A 557 -22.99 -18.78 5.99
CA ASN A 557 -23.08 -17.35 5.72
C ASN A 557 -24.55 -16.91 5.60
N GLN A 558 -24.83 -15.68 6.02
CA GLN A 558 -26.11 -15.01 5.81
C GLN A 558 -25.93 -13.88 4.80
N VAL A 559 -26.70 -13.91 3.71
CA VAL A 559 -26.66 -12.90 2.65
C VAL A 559 -28.07 -12.33 2.46
N SER A 560 -28.21 -11.01 2.43
CA SER A 560 -29.54 -10.39 2.24
C SER A 560 -29.55 -9.04 1.53
N GLY A 561 -30.63 -8.74 0.82
CA GLY A 561 -30.82 -7.41 0.21
C GLY A 561 -29.91 -7.13 -1.00
N CYS A 562 -29.29 -8.14 -1.59
CA CYS A 562 -28.34 -7.98 -2.69
C CYS A 562 -29.02 -8.12 -4.06
N GLY A 563 -28.48 -7.47 -5.08
CA GLY A 563 -28.82 -7.73 -6.48
C GLY A 563 -28.53 -9.18 -6.81
N ARG A 564 -27.37 -9.69 -6.38
CA ARG A 564 -27.01 -11.11 -6.51
C ARG A 564 -26.52 -11.65 -5.18
N GLY A 565 -27.10 -12.76 -4.71
CA GLY A 565 -26.76 -13.34 -3.40
C GLY A 565 -25.42 -14.08 -3.43
N LEU A 566 -25.41 -15.28 -4.01
CA LEU A 566 -24.21 -16.09 -4.23
C LEU A 566 -24.00 -16.33 -5.72
N VAL A 567 -22.81 -16.03 -6.22
CA VAL A 567 -22.47 -16.17 -7.63
C VAL A 567 -21.20 -16.98 -7.80
N THR A 568 -21.22 -17.94 -8.72
CA THR A 568 -20.00 -18.55 -9.25
C THR A 568 -19.74 -18.14 -10.70
N GLY A 569 -18.47 -18.11 -11.11
CA GLY A 569 -18.09 -17.76 -12.48
C GLY A 569 -16.89 -18.53 -13.01
N ARG A 570 -16.70 -18.46 -14.33
CA ARG A 570 -15.71 -19.22 -15.10
C ARG A 570 -14.37 -18.50 -15.19
N ALA A 571 -13.30 -19.28 -15.31
CA ALA A 571 -11.97 -18.76 -15.63
C ALA A 571 -11.84 -18.60 -17.14
N GLY A 572 -11.58 -17.37 -17.60
CA GLY A 572 -11.39 -17.07 -19.01
C GLY A 572 -10.06 -16.38 -19.27
N SER A 573 -9.51 -16.63 -20.45
CA SER A 573 -8.34 -15.94 -20.97
C SER A 573 -8.35 -15.96 -22.51
N LYS A 574 -7.29 -15.45 -23.12
CA LYS A 574 -7.07 -15.45 -24.57
C LYS A 574 -5.61 -15.72 -24.89
N VAL A 575 -5.37 -16.29 -26.07
CA VAL A 575 -4.02 -16.50 -26.58
C VAL A 575 -3.40 -15.15 -26.92
N THR A 576 -2.22 -14.83 -26.37
CA THR A 576 -1.47 -13.62 -26.73
C THR A 576 -0.35 -13.89 -27.73
N GLN A 577 0.22 -15.10 -27.69
CA GLN A 577 1.28 -15.51 -28.60
C GLN A 577 1.24 -17.02 -28.82
N VAL A 578 1.43 -17.44 -30.06
CA VAL A 578 1.60 -18.85 -30.44
C VAL A 578 3.08 -19.10 -30.66
N ILE A 579 3.62 -20.11 -29.97
CA ILE A 579 5.04 -20.49 -30.09
C ILE A 579 5.16 -21.65 -31.08
N ASP A 580 4.29 -22.64 -30.93
CA ASP A 580 4.12 -23.75 -31.87
C ASP A 580 2.67 -24.27 -31.78
N SER A 581 2.35 -25.36 -32.49
CA SER A 581 0.99 -25.94 -32.51
C SER A 581 0.48 -26.47 -31.17
N THR A 582 1.34 -26.57 -30.14
CA THR A 582 1.01 -27.04 -28.79
C THR A 582 1.31 -26.01 -27.71
N THR A 583 2.13 -25.00 -27.98
CA THR A 583 2.68 -24.10 -26.95
C THR A 583 2.25 -22.65 -27.19
N PHE A 584 1.79 -21.96 -26.15
CA PHE A 584 1.29 -20.58 -26.25
C PHE A 584 1.45 -19.78 -24.95
N LEU A 585 1.24 -18.46 -25.06
CA LEU A 585 1.12 -17.52 -23.94
C LEU A 585 -0.30 -16.96 -23.85
N GLU A 586 -0.70 -16.52 -22.66
CA GLU A 586 -2.00 -15.94 -22.35
C GLU A 586 -1.88 -14.75 -21.36
N ASP A 587 -2.96 -14.00 -21.11
CA ASP A 587 -2.95 -12.79 -20.26
C ASP A 587 -4.06 -12.66 -19.20
N GLY A 588 -4.74 -13.75 -18.85
CA GLY A 588 -5.92 -13.76 -17.98
C GLY A 588 -5.90 -14.79 -16.83
N LEU A 589 -5.07 -15.83 -16.88
CA LEU A 589 -5.05 -16.87 -15.86
C LEU A 589 -4.03 -16.57 -14.74
N PRO A 590 -4.29 -17.07 -13.50
CA PRO A 590 -3.30 -17.08 -12.45
C PRO A 590 -2.00 -17.80 -12.87
N LEU A 591 -0.87 -17.11 -12.77
CA LEU A 591 0.45 -17.65 -13.14
C LEU A 591 1.04 -18.48 -12.01
N GLN A 592 0.76 -19.78 -12.06
CA GLN A 592 0.90 -20.70 -10.93
C GLN A 592 2.30 -20.80 -10.30
N TRP A 593 2.35 -21.20 -9.03
CA TRP A 593 3.59 -21.52 -8.30
C TRP A 593 4.23 -22.78 -8.86
N GLU A 594 5.55 -22.94 -8.71
CA GLU A 594 6.26 -24.17 -9.10
C GLU A 594 5.73 -25.40 -8.34
N VAL A 595 5.45 -25.22 -7.06
CA VAL A 595 4.94 -26.25 -6.13
C VAL A 595 3.43 -26.49 -6.22
N SER A 596 2.77 -26.03 -7.28
CA SER A 596 1.31 -26.16 -7.47
C SER A 596 0.93 -27.17 -8.55
N HIS A 597 -0.37 -27.26 -8.87
CA HIS A 597 -0.90 -28.12 -9.94
C HIS A 597 -0.42 -27.73 -11.35
N ARG A 598 0.03 -26.48 -11.57
CA ARG A 598 0.54 -25.99 -12.88
C ARG A 598 -0.33 -26.36 -14.08
N TYR A 599 -1.64 -26.29 -13.88
CA TYR A 599 -2.68 -26.64 -14.85
C TYR A 599 -2.55 -28.04 -15.51
N ARG A 600 -1.74 -28.96 -14.98
CA ARG A 600 -1.57 -30.29 -15.57
C ARG A 600 -2.89 -31.05 -15.58
N GLY A 601 -3.33 -31.49 -16.76
CA GLY A 601 -4.59 -32.21 -16.99
C GLY A 601 -5.84 -31.33 -17.04
N TRP A 602 -5.70 -30.00 -16.86
CA TRP A 602 -6.82 -29.08 -17.02
C TRP A 602 -7.30 -29.08 -18.46
N GLN A 603 -8.59 -28.85 -18.64
CA GLN A 603 -9.19 -28.71 -19.97
C GLN A 603 -9.34 -27.25 -20.31
N LEU A 604 -9.18 -26.95 -21.59
CA LEU A 604 -9.41 -25.67 -22.21
C LEU A 604 -10.58 -25.82 -23.18
N LEU A 605 -11.57 -24.92 -23.13
CA LEU A 605 -12.65 -24.82 -24.12
C LEU A 605 -12.46 -23.56 -24.97
N TRP A 606 -12.33 -23.73 -26.28
CA TRP A 606 -12.25 -22.62 -27.22
C TRP A 606 -13.63 -21.98 -27.42
N LEU A 607 -13.70 -20.64 -27.31
CA LEU A 607 -14.99 -19.92 -27.37
C LEU A 607 -15.32 -19.36 -28.76
N SER A 608 -14.32 -19.20 -29.61
CA SER A 608 -14.49 -18.73 -30.99
C SER A 608 -13.37 -19.25 -31.89
N GLY A 609 -13.44 -18.94 -33.19
CA GLY A 609 -12.47 -19.38 -34.17
C GLY A 609 -12.74 -20.79 -34.69
N ASP A 610 -11.79 -21.35 -35.43
CA ASP A 610 -11.95 -22.64 -36.13
C ASP A 610 -12.10 -23.84 -35.17
N GLN A 611 -11.72 -23.64 -33.91
CA GLN A 611 -11.83 -24.62 -32.84
C GLN A 611 -13.01 -24.35 -31.90
N ALA A 612 -13.90 -23.39 -32.19
CA ALA A 612 -15.01 -23.03 -31.30
C ALA A 612 -15.81 -24.26 -30.84
N GLY A 613 -16.03 -24.37 -29.53
CA GLY A 613 -16.72 -25.50 -28.91
C GLY A 613 -15.87 -26.77 -28.72
N GLN A 614 -14.64 -26.81 -29.24
CA GLN A 614 -13.72 -27.93 -29.03
C GLN A 614 -12.91 -27.75 -27.75
N THR A 615 -12.52 -28.87 -27.15
CA THR A 615 -11.69 -28.89 -25.93
C THR A 615 -10.28 -29.40 -26.20
N ALA A 616 -9.29 -28.84 -25.50
CA ALA A 616 -7.91 -29.33 -25.48
C ALA A 616 -7.45 -29.58 -24.04
N THR A 617 -6.50 -30.49 -23.85
CA THR A 617 -5.92 -30.78 -22.52
C THR A 617 -4.58 -30.07 -22.36
N ILE A 618 -4.38 -29.41 -21.21
CA ILE A 618 -3.11 -28.81 -20.83
C ILE A 618 -2.20 -29.91 -20.28
N ASP A 619 -1.06 -30.12 -20.94
CA ASP A 619 0.02 -30.99 -20.48
C ASP A 619 0.77 -30.35 -19.30
N SER A 620 1.14 -29.08 -19.45
CA SER A 620 1.93 -28.36 -18.46
C SER A 620 1.82 -26.84 -18.59
N PHE A 621 2.07 -26.15 -17.47
CA PHE A 621 2.44 -24.74 -17.39
C PHE A 621 3.86 -24.64 -16.83
N ASP A 622 4.70 -23.87 -17.51
CA ASP A 622 6.08 -23.58 -17.08
C ASP A 622 6.11 -22.25 -16.30
N PRO A 623 6.42 -22.25 -14.99
CA PRO A 623 6.43 -21.05 -14.15
C PRO A 623 7.56 -20.05 -14.45
N ASP A 624 8.58 -20.46 -15.22
CA ASP A 624 9.72 -19.61 -15.59
C ASP A 624 9.47 -18.90 -16.93
N SER A 625 9.09 -19.64 -17.97
CA SER A 625 8.77 -19.08 -19.28
C SER A 625 7.34 -18.54 -19.39
N LEU A 626 6.48 -18.87 -18.41
CA LEU A 626 5.04 -18.57 -18.37
C LEU A 626 4.25 -19.19 -19.53
N GLN A 627 4.79 -20.26 -20.14
CA GLN A 627 4.21 -20.93 -21.30
C GLN A 627 3.22 -22.02 -20.87
N PHE A 628 2.14 -22.12 -21.62
CA PHE A 628 1.19 -23.23 -21.54
C PHE A 628 1.45 -24.19 -22.69
N LYS A 629 1.40 -25.48 -22.40
CA LYS A 629 1.57 -26.56 -23.37
C LYS A 629 0.37 -27.48 -23.38
N LEU A 630 -0.14 -27.79 -24.57
CA LEU A 630 -1.22 -28.74 -24.81
C LEU A 630 -0.66 -30.15 -25.04
N THR A 631 -1.45 -31.18 -24.71
CA THR A 631 -1.08 -32.59 -24.94
C THR A 631 -1.11 -32.99 -26.42
N ALA A 632 -1.85 -32.25 -27.25
CA ALA A 632 -1.99 -32.48 -28.67
C ALA A 632 -2.00 -31.15 -29.45
N PRO A 633 -1.58 -31.14 -30.72
CA PRO A 633 -1.65 -29.95 -31.56
C PRO A 633 -3.07 -29.38 -31.66
N SER A 634 -3.20 -28.06 -31.59
CA SER A 634 -4.45 -27.32 -31.78
C SER A 634 -4.18 -26.13 -32.71
N ALA A 635 -5.07 -25.90 -33.68
CA ALA A 635 -5.03 -24.68 -34.48
C ALA A 635 -5.43 -23.49 -33.59
N MET A 636 -4.50 -22.57 -33.34
CA MET A 636 -4.72 -21.40 -32.50
C MET A 636 -4.04 -20.17 -33.10
N LYS A 637 -4.60 -18.99 -32.84
CA LYS A 637 -4.05 -17.68 -33.22
C LYS A 637 -4.13 -16.69 -32.06
N PRO A 638 -3.27 -15.65 -32.06
CA PRO A 638 -3.41 -14.56 -31.10
C PRO A 638 -4.82 -13.95 -31.14
N GLY A 639 -5.39 -13.71 -29.97
CA GLY A 639 -6.74 -13.21 -29.77
C GLY A 639 -7.80 -14.30 -29.54
N ASP A 640 -7.50 -15.57 -29.80
CA ASP A 640 -8.47 -16.65 -29.58
C ASP A 640 -8.83 -16.76 -28.08
N PRO A 641 -10.10 -16.52 -27.71
CA PRO A 641 -10.58 -16.59 -26.34
C PRO A 641 -10.89 -18.04 -25.96
N PHE A 642 -10.59 -18.38 -24.72
CA PHE A 642 -10.85 -19.68 -24.16
C PHE A 642 -11.25 -19.60 -22.69
N HIS A 643 -11.91 -20.64 -22.22
CA HIS A 643 -12.03 -20.88 -20.78
C HIS A 643 -11.21 -22.09 -20.35
N ILE A 644 -10.86 -22.16 -19.07
CA ILE A 644 -10.27 -23.37 -18.47
C ILE A 644 -11.18 -23.94 -17.39
N PHE A 645 -11.08 -25.25 -17.20
CA PHE A 645 -11.76 -25.94 -16.11
C PHE A 645 -11.02 -27.22 -15.72
N TRP A 646 -11.21 -27.66 -14.47
CA TRP A 646 -10.61 -28.87 -13.95
C TRP A 646 -11.60 -30.04 -13.98
N PRO A 647 -11.42 -31.05 -14.84
CA PRO A 647 -12.34 -32.18 -14.92
C PRO A 647 -12.22 -33.13 -13.71
N GLY A 648 -11.07 -33.14 -13.02
CA GLY A 648 -10.75 -34.06 -11.94
C GLY A 648 -11.38 -33.74 -10.57
N GLY A 649 -12.17 -32.67 -10.46
CA GLY A 649 -12.85 -32.27 -9.22
C GLY A 649 -12.34 -30.97 -8.63
N ALA A 650 -13.15 -29.90 -8.71
CA ALA A 650 -12.83 -28.58 -8.15
C ALA A 650 -12.88 -28.55 -6.62
N ASN A 651 -13.60 -29.50 -5.99
CA ASN A 651 -13.80 -29.63 -4.55
C ASN A 651 -14.41 -28.35 -3.95
N TRP A 652 -15.54 -27.93 -4.51
CA TRP A 652 -16.29 -26.76 -4.02
C TRP A 652 -17.45 -27.23 -3.15
N LEU A 653 -17.49 -26.76 -1.90
CA LEU A 653 -18.54 -27.09 -0.94
C LEU A 653 -19.29 -25.82 -0.55
N LEU A 654 -20.47 -25.62 -1.11
CA LEU A 654 -21.32 -24.45 -0.90
C LEU A 654 -22.56 -24.88 -0.10
N ARG A 655 -22.51 -24.78 1.23
CA ARG A 655 -23.52 -25.43 2.08
C ARG A 655 -23.96 -24.64 3.29
N ASP A 656 -25.14 -24.94 3.80
CA ASP A 656 -25.63 -24.37 5.07
C ASP A 656 -25.67 -22.82 5.06
N ASN A 657 -25.80 -22.18 3.89
CA ASN A 657 -25.93 -20.72 3.78
C ASN A 657 -27.40 -20.31 3.77
N THR A 658 -27.68 -19.11 4.28
CA THR A 658 -29.00 -18.47 4.19
C THR A 658 -28.91 -17.27 3.24
N ILE A 659 -29.72 -17.28 2.19
CA ILE A 659 -29.76 -16.19 1.19
C ILE A 659 -31.21 -15.74 1.06
N THR A 660 -31.48 -14.47 1.38
CA THR A 660 -32.85 -13.93 1.41
C THR A 660 -32.95 -12.57 0.74
N SER A 661 -34.10 -12.25 0.16
CA SER A 661 -34.38 -10.91 -0.38
C SER A 661 -33.33 -10.44 -1.41
N CYS A 662 -32.99 -11.31 -2.36
CA CYS A 662 -32.05 -10.99 -3.45
C CYS A 662 -32.77 -11.05 -4.81
N GLN A 663 -32.43 -10.15 -5.74
CA GLN A 663 -33.01 -10.17 -7.11
C GLN A 663 -32.60 -11.42 -7.89
N THR A 664 -31.39 -11.91 -7.65
CA THR A 664 -30.91 -13.20 -8.16
C THR A 664 -30.24 -13.94 -7.00
N PRO A 665 -30.97 -14.79 -6.27
CA PRO A 665 -30.44 -15.39 -5.04
C PRO A 665 -29.17 -16.21 -5.30
N VAL A 666 -29.19 -17.14 -6.26
CA VAL A 666 -28.03 -17.99 -6.57
C VAL A 666 -27.80 -18.12 -8.07
N VAL A 667 -26.54 -17.94 -8.50
CA VAL A 667 -26.08 -18.25 -9.86
C VAL A 667 -24.88 -19.19 -9.80
N LEU A 668 -25.01 -20.38 -10.34
CA LEU A 668 -23.96 -21.39 -10.45
C LEU A 668 -23.48 -21.47 -11.91
N ASP A 669 -22.64 -20.52 -12.33
CA ASP A 669 -22.16 -20.37 -13.72
C ASP A 669 -20.69 -20.77 -13.93
N SER A 670 -19.97 -21.21 -12.89
CA SER A 670 -18.69 -21.93 -13.09
C SER A 670 -18.88 -23.27 -13.80
N TYR A 671 -17.88 -23.81 -14.50
CA TYR A 671 -18.02 -25.15 -15.12
C TYR A 671 -18.32 -26.24 -14.09
N GLY A 672 -17.75 -26.10 -12.89
CA GLY A 672 -17.96 -27.06 -11.81
C GLY A 672 -17.45 -28.46 -12.17
N SER A 673 -17.78 -29.44 -11.33
CA SER A 673 -17.23 -30.78 -11.39
C SER A 673 -18.09 -31.78 -10.60
N PRO A 674 -17.83 -33.09 -10.68
CA PRO A 674 -18.49 -34.06 -9.81
C PRO A 674 -18.35 -33.79 -8.30
N SER A 675 -17.32 -33.03 -7.88
CA SER A 675 -17.10 -32.67 -6.46
C SER A 675 -17.52 -31.24 -6.13
N SER A 676 -18.25 -30.57 -7.01
CA SER A 676 -18.87 -29.28 -6.76
C SER A 676 -20.28 -29.49 -6.19
N VAL A 677 -20.48 -29.14 -4.93
CA VAL A 677 -21.71 -29.41 -4.18
C VAL A 677 -22.33 -28.11 -3.68
N PHE A 678 -23.63 -27.92 -3.95
CA PHE A 678 -24.47 -26.86 -3.43
C PHE A 678 -25.62 -27.50 -2.62
N SER A 679 -25.51 -27.53 -1.29
CA SER A 679 -26.41 -28.34 -0.47
C SER A 679 -26.76 -27.79 0.91
N GLY A 680 -27.96 -28.07 1.40
CA GLY A 680 -28.37 -27.67 2.75
C GLY A 680 -28.58 -26.16 2.92
N ASN A 681 -28.70 -25.41 1.81
CA ASN A 681 -28.90 -23.97 1.87
C ASN A 681 -30.39 -23.62 2.03
N LEU A 682 -30.67 -22.51 2.71
CA LEU A 682 -31.98 -21.87 2.78
C LEU A 682 -32.00 -20.67 1.83
N LEU A 683 -32.84 -20.74 0.81
CA LEU A 683 -33.04 -19.66 -0.17
C LEU A 683 -34.47 -19.14 -0.03
N GLU A 684 -34.63 -17.90 0.38
CA GLU A 684 -35.94 -17.27 0.55
C GLU A 684 -36.09 -16.10 -0.42
N ARG A 685 -37.23 -16.02 -1.13
CA ARG A 685 -37.53 -14.83 -1.93
C ARG A 685 -37.56 -13.57 -1.07
N GLY A 686 -38.10 -13.68 0.16
CA GLY A 686 -38.20 -12.58 1.11
C GLY A 686 -38.96 -11.40 0.53
N ALA A 687 -38.41 -10.19 0.65
CA ALA A 687 -39.01 -8.97 0.14
C ALA A 687 -38.80 -8.73 -1.37
N ALA A 688 -38.14 -9.65 -2.09
CA ALA A 688 -37.82 -9.47 -3.50
C ALA A 688 -39.05 -9.64 -4.40
N SER A 689 -39.32 -8.64 -5.24
CA SER A 689 -40.40 -8.68 -6.23
C SER A 689 -39.90 -9.17 -7.59
N GLY A 690 -40.71 -9.95 -8.31
CA GLY A 690 -40.43 -10.35 -9.69
C GLY A 690 -39.33 -11.40 -9.85
N VAL A 691 -38.89 -12.03 -8.76
CA VAL A 691 -37.88 -13.09 -8.78
C VAL A 691 -38.57 -14.44 -8.96
N LYS A 692 -38.33 -15.09 -10.09
CA LYS A 692 -38.99 -16.36 -10.47
C LYS A 692 -38.15 -17.59 -10.16
N GLU A 693 -36.85 -17.39 -10.05
CA GLU A 693 -35.87 -18.46 -9.86
C GLU A 693 -35.09 -18.26 -8.55
N ALA A 694 -34.96 -19.32 -7.75
CA ALA A 694 -34.06 -19.30 -6.58
C ALA A 694 -32.62 -19.62 -7.00
N ILE A 695 -32.46 -20.55 -7.95
CA ILE A 695 -31.16 -21.02 -8.44
C ILE A 695 -31.15 -20.97 -9.97
N THR A 696 -30.16 -20.31 -10.54
CA THR A 696 -29.77 -20.50 -11.95
C THR A 696 -28.56 -21.43 -12.03
N LEU A 697 -28.71 -22.60 -12.65
CA LEU A 697 -27.68 -23.63 -12.77
C LEU A 697 -27.18 -23.72 -14.22
N ALA A 698 -25.94 -23.28 -14.49
CA ALA A 698 -25.33 -23.29 -15.83
C ALA A 698 -24.00 -24.06 -15.89
N GLY A 699 -23.71 -24.86 -14.85
CA GLY A 699 -22.55 -25.74 -14.78
C GLY A 699 -22.81 -26.96 -13.91
N ARG A 700 -21.82 -27.85 -13.80
CA ARG A 700 -21.99 -29.14 -13.12
C ARG A 700 -21.87 -28.99 -11.61
N PHE A 701 -23.01 -29.06 -10.92
CA PHE A 701 -23.10 -29.10 -9.46
C PHE A 701 -24.05 -30.21 -9.01
N ALA A 702 -23.73 -30.82 -7.87
CA ALA A 702 -24.69 -31.52 -7.04
C ALA A 702 -25.52 -30.48 -6.27
N VAL A 703 -26.75 -30.23 -6.70
CA VAL A 703 -27.69 -29.28 -6.09
C VAL A 703 -28.70 -30.08 -5.25
N GLU A 704 -28.43 -30.18 -3.95
CA GLU A 704 -29.07 -31.21 -3.11
C GLU A 704 -29.60 -30.68 -1.78
N HIS A 705 -30.79 -31.10 -1.35
CA HIS A 705 -31.26 -30.82 0.02
C HIS A 705 -31.33 -29.33 0.38
N ASN A 706 -31.61 -28.46 -0.58
CA ASN A 706 -31.85 -27.04 -0.33
C ASN A 706 -33.34 -26.78 -0.08
N ARG A 707 -33.65 -25.78 0.77
CA ARG A 707 -35.02 -25.29 1.00
C ARG A 707 -35.23 -23.99 0.24
N LEU A 708 -36.22 -23.98 -0.64
CA LEU A 708 -36.53 -22.88 -1.56
C LEU A 708 -37.90 -22.31 -1.19
N VAL A 709 -37.92 -21.24 -0.41
CA VAL A 709 -39.14 -20.69 0.18
C VAL A 709 -39.66 -19.50 -0.62
N GLY A 710 -40.95 -19.55 -0.95
CA GLY A 710 -41.62 -18.52 -1.75
C GLY A 710 -41.22 -18.63 -3.21
N PHE A 711 -41.19 -19.84 -3.77
CA PHE A 711 -41.00 -20.09 -5.21
C PHE A 711 -42.03 -21.11 -5.75
N ASN A 712 -43.13 -21.31 -5.04
CA ASN A 712 -44.14 -22.30 -5.34
C ASN A 712 -45.23 -21.81 -6.32
N GLU A 713 -45.20 -20.55 -6.77
CA GLU A 713 -46.20 -20.03 -7.69
C GLU A 713 -46.09 -20.65 -9.09
N PRO A 714 -47.21 -20.78 -9.84
CA PRO A 714 -47.22 -21.47 -11.13
C PRO A 714 -46.28 -20.92 -12.21
N ASP A 715 -45.91 -19.64 -12.12
CA ASP A 715 -45.04 -18.97 -13.09
C ASP A 715 -43.58 -18.86 -12.63
N CYS A 716 -43.23 -19.56 -11.54
CA CYS A 716 -41.88 -19.68 -11.02
C CYS A 716 -41.17 -20.94 -11.52
N GLU A 717 -39.86 -20.84 -11.67
CA GLU A 717 -38.96 -21.95 -11.97
C GLU A 717 -37.89 -21.98 -10.87
N PRO A 718 -38.17 -22.63 -9.71
CA PRO A 718 -37.31 -22.55 -8.52
C PRO A 718 -35.84 -22.86 -8.80
N ILE A 719 -35.59 -23.82 -9.70
CA ILE A 719 -34.27 -24.15 -10.22
C ILE A 719 -34.34 -24.08 -11.74
N ARG A 720 -33.77 -23.03 -12.31
CA ARG A 720 -33.67 -22.85 -13.76
C ARG A 720 -32.38 -23.43 -14.29
N LEU A 721 -32.50 -24.24 -15.32
CA LEU A 721 -31.36 -24.84 -16.03
C LEU A 721 -30.93 -23.91 -17.16
N GLY A 722 -29.73 -23.35 -17.02
CA GLY A 722 -29.07 -22.56 -18.05
C GLY A 722 -28.30 -23.43 -19.05
N GLU A 723 -27.71 -22.77 -20.04
CA GLU A 723 -26.85 -23.42 -21.03
C GLU A 723 -25.50 -23.82 -20.40
N ASP A 724 -25.23 -25.12 -20.35
CA ASP A 724 -23.88 -25.62 -20.09
C ASP A 724 -23.05 -25.58 -21.37
N LYS A 725 -21.91 -24.87 -21.36
CA LYS A 725 -21.07 -24.74 -22.57
C LYS A 725 -20.39 -26.05 -22.99
N LEU A 726 -20.44 -27.09 -22.14
CA LEU A 726 -19.99 -28.44 -22.47
C LEU A 726 -21.15 -29.38 -22.83
N ALA A 727 -22.37 -28.85 -22.97
CA ALA A 727 -23.60 -29.58 -23.30
C ALA A 727 -23.87 -30.79 -22.39
N ARG A 728 -23.47 -30.72 -21.12
CA ARG A 728 -23.72 -31.78 -20.13
C ARG A 728 -25.15 -31.70 -19.62
N ASP A 729 -25.73 -32.85 -19.30
CA ASP A 729 -27.03 -32.89 -18.61
C ASP A 729 -26.87 -32.46 -17.15
N LEU A 730 -27.39 -31.28 -16.83
CA LEU A 730 -27.34 -30.71 -15.48
C LEU A 730 -28.42 -31.30 -14.55
N ARG A 731 -29.47 -31.95 -15.10
CA ARG A 731 -30.60 -32.48 -14.31
C ARG A 731 -30.18 -33.58 -13.36
N ALA A 732 -29.23 -34.41 -13.77
CA ALA A 732 -28.73 -35.53 -12.98
C ALA A 732 -28.11 -35.11 -11.63
N GLY A 733 -27.72 -33.84 -11.48
CA GLY A 733 -27.18 -33.29 -10.24
C GLY A 733 -28.22 -32.70 -9.29
N VAL A 734 -29.50 -32.61 -9.67
CA VAL A 734 -30.53 -31.93 -8.88
C VAL A 734 -31.40 -32.97 -8.17
N ARG A 735 -31.39 -33.01 -6.83
CA ARG A 735 -32.22 -33.95 -6.05
C ARG A 735 -32.55 -33.47 -4.64
N GLY A 736 -33.70 -33.91 -4.12
CA GLY A 736 -34.06 -33.71 -2.71
C GLY A 736 -34.19 -32.25 -2.25
N ASN A 737 -34.37 -31.29 -3.18
CA ASN A 737 -34.65 -29.91 -2.85
C ASN A 737 -36.15 -29.73 -2.55
N GLU A 738 -36.47 -28.98 -1.50
CA GLU A 738 -37.82 -28.71 -1.06
C GLU A 738 -38.24 -27.32 -1.53
N VAL A 739 -39.39 -27.23 -2.20
CA VAL A 739 -39.99 -25.96 -2.64
C VAL A 739 -41.23 -25.72 -1.78
N GLU A 740 -41.21 -24.63 -1.03
CA GLU A 740 -42.27 -24.23 -0.09
C GLU A 740 -43.01 -22.99 -0.57
#